data_AF-A0A511K9L0-F1
#
_entry.id   AF-A0A511K9L0-F1
#
_cell.length_a   1.000
_cell.length_b   1.000
_cell.length_c   1.000
_cell.angle_alpha   90.00
_cell.angle_beta   90.00
_cell.angle_gamma   90.00
#
_symmetry.space_group_name_H-M   'P 1'
#
loop_
_entity.id
_entity.type
_entity.pdbx_description
1 polymer ?
#
loop_
_entity_poly.entity_id
_entity_poly.type
_entity_poly.pdbx_seq_one_letter_code
_entity_poly.pdbx_strand_id
1 'polypeptide(L)'
;MIPAEIGTFMHAVEGEMLCSSTLPSKVPYFNAPIYLPSKAAIGKVDEILGPINEVYFTIKPSAGIVATSFTAGDKVCISTDKLLPIERFLPQPKAPAGPKTKKRGGAAGGRGGRVVATLPLSVLASAPHAAGAHHLPSSPHHHANAQRGGIFARDARAGSVLVDRAAEWVDDQAVEFEPPAGTGGEGLRAVVGSWTAEDDLWVSEGRYADSEGLAERDLTQDEQRDQIDNRVAAADLANKLLINPKWTALNPKWKPTNVTSTAAKPSTASPSAPSTSASKTASAATSNKSTVGTTLVLPAPPASTCATPYYGVAGASAVFGPGLGDFPMLPRPSTFVKRSGNKLVLDGETYRIVGPNIYWLGLDENVYPSPSYPSHGRIREAMAIAVALGGNTVRSHTLGISTGNSYSLWPSAWKTNTKAFDTIDYSIWAARNYGLRLIIPLTDNYAYYHGGKYDFIGWAGADTSDGSQFYTNSAVIELFKGYIKVLLTHVNQYTGVALKDDPTILAWETGNELGGYMLGGGAPPASWTKSIATYIKSLAPNHLVADGSDGLTNYNGDLANTGVGVSKVDLVTDHFYPALQWLLEKDQGWMSSVAKNFFIGEMDWTGQKGGSDLHTFYSTIESWEGSGSMMWSVFGHDNYCCNYVDHNDGYTLMYPNGNTQTLRTQAWYLMRHWYRMRGLTPPNALPAVACPQPELLP
;
A
#
# COMPACT_ATOMS: atom_id res chain seq x y z
N MET A 1 -11.12 -12.42 -33.16
CA MET A 1 -10.08 -11.35 -33.22
C MET A 1 -9.56 -11.25 -34.65
N ILE A 2 -9.39 -10.04 -35.19
CA ILE A 2 -8.79 -9.81 -36.51
C ILE A 2 -7.54 -8.93 -36.29
N PRO A 3 -6.32 -9.49 -36.40
CA PRO A 3 -5.11 -8.68 -36.32
C PRO A 3 -5.01 -7.74 -37.52
N ALA A 4 -4.73 -6.47 -37.26
CA ALA A 4 -4.39 -5.46 -38.25
C ALA A 4 -2.88 -5.18 -38.20
N GLU A 5 -2.29 -4.85 -39.34
CA GLU A 5 -0.91 -4.37 -39.40
C GLU A 5 -0.76 -3.05 -38.62
N ILE A 6 0.24 -2.97 -37.74
CA ILE A 6 0.53 -1.79 -36.92
C ILE A 6 1.89 -1.18 -37.24
N GLY A 7 2.84 -1.98 -37.74
CA GLY A 7 4.18 -1.48 -38.00
C GLY A 7 5.09 -2.46 -38.72
N THR A 8 6.33 -2.02 -38.91
CA THR A 8 7.43 -2.84 -39.42
C THR A 8 8.62 -2.80 -38.47
N PHE A 9 9.27 -3.95 -38.30
CA PHE A 9 10.53 -4.09 -37.58
C PHE A 9 11.64 -3.28 -38.25
N MET A 10 12.46 -2.60 -37.43
CA MET A 10 13.59 -1.79 -37.89
C MET A 10 14.92 -2.46 -37.55
N HIS A 11 15.13 -2.78 -36.26
CA HIS A 11 16.30 -3.51 -35.76
C HIS A 11 16.04 -3.99 -34.33
N ALA A 12 16.87 -4.93 -33.87
CA ALA A 12 16.89 -5.36 -32.47
C ALA A 12 17.68 -4.36 -31.62
N VAL A 13 17.18 -4.03 -30.44
CA VAL A 13 17.82 -3.13 -29.47
C VAL A 13 17.66 -3.70 -28.07
N GLU A 14 18.78 -3.92 -27.38
CA GLU A 14 18.84 -4.42 -25.98
C GLU A 14 18.06 -5.73 -25.69
N GLY A 15 17.75 -6.51 -26.73
CA GLY A 15 16.97 -7.75 -26.68
C GLY A 15 15.52 -7.59 -27.16
N GLU A 16 15.05 -6.36 -27.32
CA GLU A 16 13.73 -6.01 -27.83
C GLU A 16 13.74 -5.72 -29.34
N MET A 17 12.55 -5.67 -29.92
CA MET A 17 12.32 -5.32 -31.32
C MET A 17 11.87 -3.86 -31.45
N LEU A 18 12.69 -2.98 -32.04
CA LEU A 18 12.22 -1.64 -32.40
C LEU A 18 11.41 -1.68 -33.70
N CYS A 19 10.21 -1.11 -33.67
CA CYS A 19 9.30 -1.02 -34.80
C CYS A 19 8.89 0.42 -35.11
N SER A 20 8.70 0.72 -36.40
CA SER A 20 8.04 1.94 -36.87
C SER A 20 6.54 1.68 -37.01
N SER A 21 5.69 2.59 -36.53
CA SER A 21 4.25 2.55 -36.83
C SER A 21 4.01 2.77 -38.32
N THR A 22 3.08 2.01 -38.89
CA THR A 22 2.52 2.24 -40.23
C THR A 22 1.13 2.90 -40.17
N LEU A 23 0.60 3.16 -38.97
CA LEU A 23 -0.70 3.82 -38.77
C LEU A 23 -0.53 5.27 -38.28
N PRO A 24 -0.79 6.29 -39.13
CA PRO A 24 -0.55 7.70 -38.78
C PRO A 24 -1.62 8.31 -37.84
N SER A 25 -2.73 7.61 -37.59
CA SER A 25 -3.84 8.06 -36.73
C SER A 25 -4.14 7.13 -35.55
N LYS A 26 -3.27 6.13 -35.31
CA LYS A 26 -3.41 5.15 -34.23
C LYS A 26 -2.09 4.89 -33.52
N VAL A 27 -2.18 4.75 -32.21
CA VAL A 27 -1.08 4.42 -31.30
C VAL A 27 -1.46 3.10 -30.61
N PRO A 28 -0.54 2.11 -30.44
CA PRO A 28 -0.86 0.90 -29.71
C PRO A 28 -1.12 1.18 -28.21
N TYR A 29 -1.76 0.25 -27.50
CA TYR A 29 -1.71 0.26 -26.03
C TYR A 29 -0.38 -0.33 -25.55
N PHE A 30 0.14 0.19 -24.44
CA PHE A 30 1.17 -0.48 -23.65
C PHE A 30 0.73 -1.90 -23.25
N ASN A 31 1.68 -2.83 -23.18
CA ASN A 31 1.45 -4.27 -22.93
C ASN A 31 0.52 -4.98 -23.94
N ALA A 32 0.13 -4.35 -25.05
CA ALA A 32 -0.71 -5.01 -26.05
C ALA A 32 0.04 -6.17 -26.74
N PRO A 33 -0.56 -7.38 -26.84
CA PRO A 33 0.03 -8.49 -27.58
C PRO A 33 0.25 -8.17 -29.06
N ILE A 34 1.43 -8.53 -29.55
CA ILE A 34 1.84 -8.37 -30.94
C ILE A 34 2.02 -9.73 -31.60
N TYR A 35 1.59 -9.82 -32.85
CA TYR A 35 1.50 -11.03 -33.65
C TYR A 35 2.21 -10.85 -34.99
N LEU A 36 2.65 -11.94 -35.60
CA LEU A 36 2.95 -12.00 -37.02
C LEU A 36 1.65 -11.94 -37.87
N PRO A 37 1.73 -11.65 -39.18
CA PRO A 37 0.61 -11.80 -40.10
C PRO A 37 0.01 -13.22 -40.15
N SER A 38 0.80 -14.23 -39.77
CA SER A 38 0.36 -15.62 -39.55
C SER A 38 -0.50 -15.83 -38.29
N LYS A 39 -0.70 -14.78 -37.48
CA LYS A 39 -1.38 -14.75 -36.17
C LYS A 39 -0.64 -15.45 -35.02
N ALA A 40 0.60 -15.93 -35.25
CA ALA A 40 1.47 -16.37 -34.16
C ALA A 40 1.86 -15.17 -33.27
N ALA A 41 1.72 -15.29 -31.95
CA ALA A 41 2.13 -14.25 -31.01
C ALA A 41 3.66 -14.22 -30.89
N ILE A 42 4.26 -13.02 -30.93
CA ILE A 42 5.72 -12.83 -30.88
C ILE A 42 6.20 -12.00 -29.69
N GLY A 43 5.31 -11.28 -29.02
CA GLY A 43 5.65 -10.46 -27.85
C GLY A 43 4.53 -9.51 -27.46
N LYS A 44 4.87 -8.46 -26.72
CA LYS A 44 3.96 -7.36 -26.34
C LYS A 44 4.65 -6.00 -26.48
N VAL A 45 3.89 -4.93 -26.68
CA VAL A 45 4.43 -3.56 -26.68
C VAL A 45 4.97 -3.20 -25.30
N ASP A 46 6.22 -2.76 -25.20
CA ASP A 46 6.85 -2.33 -23.93
C ASP A 46 6.97 -0.80 -23.87
N GLU A 47 7.64 -0.17 -24.85
CA GLU A 47 7.72 1.30 -24.97
C GLU A 47 7.02 1.85 -26.23
N ILE A 48 6.62 3.13 -26.16
CA ILE A 48 6.10 3.92 -27.28
C ILE A 48 6.84 5.26 -27.28
N LEU A 49 7.46 5.63 -28.40
CA LEU A 49 8.44 6.71 -28.49
C LEU A 49 8.44 7.39 -29.87
N GLY A 50 9.23 8.46 -30.03
CA GLY A 50 9.29 9.26 -31.26
C GLY A 50 8.40 10.51 -31.23
N PRO A 51 8.52 11.41 -32.22
CA PRO A 51 7.63 12.56 -32.35
C PRO A 51 6.26 12.14 -32.90
N ILE A 52 5.23 12.97 -32.70
CA ILE A 52 3.84 12.59 -32.98
C ILE A 52 3.51 12.33 -34.47
N ASN A 53 4.42 12.68 -35.39
CA ASN A 53 4.35 12.37 -36.81
C ASN A 53 5.08 11.06 -37.21
N GLU A 54 5.97 10.55 -36.36
CA GLU A 54 6.82 9.36 -36.58
C GLU A 54 6.83 8.53 -35.30
N VAL A 55 5.73 7.82 -35.05
CA VAL A 55 5.57 6.97 -33.85
C VAL A 55 6.37 5.68 -34.03
N TYR A 56 7.26 5.39 -33.09
CA TYR A 56 7.96 4.12 -32.93
C TYR A 56 7.47 3.42 -31.66
N PHE A 57 7.68 2.10 -31.58
CA PHE A 57 7.39 1.32 -30.39
C PHE A 57 8.36 0.15 -30.27
N THR A 58 8.65 -0.28 -29.03
CA THR A 58 9.39 -1.54 -28.81
C THR A 58 8.42 -2.69 -28.58
N ILE A 59 8.82 -3.89 -28.97
CA ILE A 59 8.16 -5.13 -28.61
C ILE A 59 9.11 -5.93 -27.72
N LYS A 60 8.72 -6.19 -26.48
CA LYS A 60 9.35 -7.18 -25.60
C LYS A 60 8.98 -8.57 -26.13
N PRO A 61 9.93 -9.39 -26.60
CA PRO A 61 9.62 -10.68 -27.21
C PRO A 61 9.06 -11.68 -26.19
N SER A 62 8.21 -12.60 -26.66
CA SER A 62 7.78 -13.77 -25.89
C SER A 62 8.95 -14.75 -25.69
N ALA A 63 8.88 -15.61 -24.68
CA ALA A 63 9.87 -16.67 -24.47
C ALA A 63 10.08 -17.52 -25.74
N GLY A 64 11.33 -17.72 -26.14
CA GLY A 64 11.71 -18.42 -27.37
C GLY A 64 11.73 -17.55 -28.65
N ILE A 65 11.27 -16.30 -28.60
CA ILE A 65 11.36 -15.34 -29.70
C ILE A 65 12.60 -14.47 -29.52
N VAL A 66 13.42 -14.33 -30.58
CA VAL A 66 14.69 -13.61 -30.54
C VAL A 66 14.63 -12.41 -31.47
N ALA A 67 14.76 -11.18 -30.95
CA ALA A 67 14.61 -9.97 -31.76
C ALA A 67 15.55 -9.88 -32.97
N THR A 68 16.74 -10.50 -32.91
CA THR A 68 17.70 -10.56 -34.03
C THR A 68 17.38 -11.60 -35.11
N SER A 69 16.32 -12.42 -34.96
CA SER A 69 15.87 -13.32 -36.04
C SER A 69 14.95 -12.66 -37.07
N PHE A 70 14.58 -11.38 -36.86
CA PHE A 70 13.74 -10.59 -37.75
C PHE A 70 14.58 -9.73 -38.69
N THR A 71 14.05 -9.47 -39.88
CA THR A 71 14.69 -8.64 -40.92
C THR A 71 14.01 -7.27 -41.00
N ALA A 72 14.78 -6.21 -41.19
CA ALA A 72 14.24 -4.85 -41.31
C ALA A 72 13.19 -4.77 -42.43
N GLY A 73 11.96 -4.37 -42.07
CA GLY A 73 10.77 -4.42 -42.93
C GLY A 73 9.76 -5.51 -42.56
N ASP A 74 10.08 -6.47 -41.70
CA ASP A 74 9.15 -7.51 -41.26
C ASP A 74 7.91 -6.90 -40.59
N LYS A 75 6.72 -7.30 -41.06
CA LYS A 75 5.44 -6.75 -40.63
C LYS A 75 5.00 -7.32 -39.28
N VAL A 76 4.51 -6.44 -38.42
CA VAL A 76 3.92 -6.80 -37.11
C VAL A 76 2.47 -6.33 -37.03
N CYS A 77 1.65 -7.15 -36.36
CA CYS A 77 0.19 -7.00 -36.28
C CYS A 77 -0.28 -6.93 -34.83
N ILE A 78 -1.38 -6.21 -34.60
CA ILE A 78 -2.03 -6.02 -33.29
C ILE A 78 -3.54 -6.23 -33.43
N SER A 79 -4.24 -6.53 -32.33
CA SER A 79 -5.71 -6.53 -32.36
C SER A 79 -6.27 -5.10 -32.43
N THR A 80 -7.33 -4.89 -33.20
CA THR A 80 -7.90 -3.55 -33.45
C THR A 80 -8.55 -2.90 -32.22
N ASP A 81 -8.91 -3.66 -31.19
CA ASP A 81 -9.34 -3.13 -29.89
C ASP A 81 -8.16 -2.60 -29.04
N LYS A 82 -6.93 -2.97 -29.39
CA LYS A 82 -5.69 -2.50 -28.74
C LYS A 82 -5.04 -1.34 -29.50
N LEU A 83 -5.87 -0.47 -30.09
CA LEU A 83 -5.45 0.77 -30.74
C LEU A 83 -6.15 2.00 -30.12
N LEU A 84 -5.37 3.03 -29.80
CA LEU A 84 -5.82 4.34 -29.34
C LEU A 84 -5.87 5.33 -30.51
N PRO A 85 -6.87 6.22 -30.59
CA PRO A 85 -6.84 7.39 -31.47
C PRO A 85 -5.69 8.34 -31.10
N ILE A 86 -4.87 8.76 -32.07
CA ILE A 86 -3.71 9.64 -31.82
C ILE A 86 -4.12 11.00 -31.24
N GLU A 87 -5.37 11.40 -31.46
CA GLU A 87 -5.99 12.61 -30.94
C GLU A 87 -6.01 12.65 -29.40
N ARG A 88 -5.95 11.50 -28.71
CA ARG A 88 -5.77 11.46 -27.24
C ARG A 88 -4.43 12.02 -26.75
N PHE A 89 -3.44 12.09 -27.63
CA PHE A 89 -2.09 12.60 -27.35
C PHE A 89 -1.85 14.01 -27.93
N LEU A 90 -2.86 14.59 -28.58
CA LEU A 90 -2.82 15.97 -29.07
C LEU A 90 -3.47 16.93 -28.05
N PRO A 91 -2.95 18.18 -27.90
CA PRO A 91 -3.58 19.20 -27.07
C PRO A 91 -5.02 19.49 -27.50
N GLN A 92 -5.98 19.10 -26.66
CA GLN A 92 -7.40 19.23 -26.98
C GLN A 92 -7.85 20.71 -26.99
N PRO A 93 -8.65 21.14 -27.99
CA PRO A 93 -9.19 22.51 -28.01
C PRO A 93 -10.02 22.81 -26.78
N LYS A 94 -9.79 23.97 -26.14
CA LYS A 94 -10.63 24.42 -25.02
C LYS A 94 -12.08 24.59 -25.51
N ALA A 95 -12.99 23.82 -24.93
CA ALA A 95 -14.41 23.88 -25.26
C ALA A 95 -14.96 25.32 -25.11
N PRO A 96 -15.76 25.82 -26.08
CA PRO A 96 -16.34 27.16 -25.98
C PRO A 96 -17.19 27.32 -24.71
N ALA A 97 -17.00 28.42 -23.99
CA ALA A 97 -17.74 28.70 -22.77
C ALA A 97 -19.25 28.89 -23.05
N GLY A 98 -20.06 27.90 -22.65
CA GLY A 98 -21.50 27.92 -22.86
C GLY A 98 -22.21 29.13 -22.21
N PRO A 99 -23.34 29.61 -22.75
CA PRO A 99 -24.00 30.81 -22.24
C PRO A 99 -24.49 30.65 -20.79
N LYS A 100 -24.13 31.58 -19.91
CA LYS A 100 -24.59 31.60 -18.51
C LYS A 100 -26.10 31.82 -18.43
N THR A 101 -26.86 30.75 -18.16
CA THR A 101 -28.31 30.80 -17.96
C THR A 101 -28.65 31.53 -16.66
N LYS A 102 -29.32 32.68 -16.76
CA LYS A 102 -29.84 33.42 -15.60
C LYS A 102 -30.96 32.62 -14.94
N LYS A 103 -30.85 32.34 -13.63
CA LYS A 103 -31.97 31.84 -12.82
C LYS A 103 -33.15 32.82 -12.92
N ARG A 104 -34.31 32.36 -13.37
CA ARG A 104 -35.59 33.06 -13.17
C ARG A 104 -35.99 32.93 -11.70
N GLY A 105 -36.32 34.04 -11.05
CA GLY A 105 -36.95 34.04 -9.73
C GLY A 105 -38.40 33.57 -9.82
N GLY A 106 -38.89 32.90 -8.77
CA GLY A 106 -40.29 32.51 -8.65
C GLY A 106 -41.22 33.70 -8.39
N ALA A 107 -42.49 33.57 -8.72
CA ALA A 107 -43.50 34.59 -8.50
C ALA A 107 -44.33 34.32 -7.24
N ALA A 108 -44.50 35.34 -6.39
CA ALA A 108 -45.51 35.41 -5.34
C ALA A 108 -46.02 36.88 -5.26
N GLY A 109 -47.34 37.07 -5.17
CA GLY A 109 -47.98 38.36 -5.47
C GLY A 109 -47.93 39.42 -4.36
N GLY A 110 -48.15 40.68 -4.73
CA GLY A 110 -48.26 41.83 -3.81
C GLY A 110 -48.88 43.07 -4.47
N ARG A 111 -50.08 43.46 -4.01
CA ARG A 111 -50.95 44.52 -4.56
C ARG A 111 -50.30 45.92 -4.73
N GLY A 112 -50.53 46.53 -5.91
CA GLY A 112 -51.11 47.88 -6.04
C GLY A 112 -50.22 49.13 -5.89
N GLY A 113 -50.29 50.04 -6.88
CA GLY A 113 -49.68 51.39 -6.83
C GLY A 113 -49.79 52.10 -8.19
N ARG A 114 -50.27 53.35 -8.23
CA ARG A 114 -50.66 54.09 -9.46
C ARG A 114 -49.73 55.30 -9.68
N VAL A 115 -49.61 55.76 -10.95
CA VAL A 115 -49.16 57.12 -11.40
C VAL A 115 -47.66 57.35 -11.77
N VAL A 116 -47.39 57.39 -13.08
CA VAL A 116 -46.68 58.43 -13.90
C VAL A 116 -45.27 58.96 -13.51
N ALA A 117 -44.25 58.41 -14.20
CA ALA A 117 -43.27 59.05 -15.11
C ALA A 117 -42.15 60.03 -14.66
N THR A 118 -41.28 60.29 -15.66
CA THR A 118 -40.13 61.24 -15.83
C THR A 118 -38.73 60.86 -15.32
N LEU A 119 -37.74 61.48 -15.98
CA LEU A 119 -36.28 61.23 -16.09
C LEU A 119 -35.58 62.62 -16.13
N PRO A 120 -34.24 62.76 -16.13
CA PRO A 120 -33.15 62.00 -15.49
C PRO A 120 -32.16 62.97 -14.77
N LEU A 121 -30.83 62.72 -14.87
CA LEU A 121 -29.68 63.54 -14.40
C LEU A 121 -29.42 63.52 -12.86
N SER A 122 -28.18 63.66 -12.35
CA SER A 122 -26.88 63.84 -13.03
C SER A 122 -25.67 63.36 -12.20
N VAL A 123 -24.64 62.83 -12.90
CA VAL A 123 -23.18 62.90 -12.62
C VAL A 123 -22.61 62.41 -11.27
N LEU A 124 -21.62 61.50 -11.38
CA LEU A 124 -20.67 61.13 -10.32
C LEU A 124 -19.32 61.85 -10.52
N ALA A 125 -18.83 62.55 -9.49
CA ALA A 125 -17.44 62.96 -9.25
C ALA A 125 -17.34 63.49 -7.79
N SER A 126 -16.26 63.36 -7.02
CA SER A 126 -15.01 62.59 -7.16
C SER A 126 -14.38 62.42 -5.76
N ALA A 127 -13.38 61.53 -5.61
CA ALA A 127 -12.59 61.33 -4.39
C ALA A 127 -11.45 62.40 -4.27
N PRO A 128 -10.34 62.26 -3.50
CA PRO A 128 -9.94 61.28 -2.46
C PRO A 128 -9.26 61.91 -1.20
N HIS A 129 -8.51 61.09 -0.42
CA HIS A 129 -7.53 61.43 0.66
C HIS A 129 -8.04 61.73 2.09
N ALA A 130 -7.28 61.54 3.18
CA ALA A 130 -6.17 60.58 3.48
C ALA A 130 -5.72 60.63 4.97
N ALA A 131 -5.09 59.53 5.43
CA ALA A 131 -4.05 59.45 6.48
C ALA A 131 -4.36 59.84 7.96
N GLY A 132 -3.46 59.41 8.89
CA GLY A 132 -3.48 59.68 10.34
C GLY A 132 -4.29 58.64 11.15
N ALA A 133 -3.77 57.58 11.79
CA ALA A 133 -2.46 57.15 12.29
C ALA A 133 -2.14 57.49 13.78
N HIS A 134 -1.52 56.49 14.46
CA HIS A 134 -0.88 56.47 15.79
C HIS A 134 -1.69 56.19 17.09
N HIS A 135 -1.21 55.15 17.80
CA HIS A 135 -1.13 54.91 19.27
C HIS A 135 -2.40 54.94 20.14
N LEU A 136 -2.79 53.85 20.84
CA LEU A 136 -2.16 53.16 22.01
C LEU A 136 -2.26 53.98 23.33
N PRO A 137 -2.41 53.35 24.53
CA PRO A 137 -2.76 51.95 24.87
C PRO A 137 -3.81 51.86 26.03
N SER A 138 -3.74 50.79 26.83
CA SER A 138 -4.25 50.57 28.21
C SER A 138 -5.64 49.92 28.45
N SER A 139 -5.58 48.65 28.86
CA SER A 139 -6.51 47.99 29.79
C SER A 139 -6.24 48.48 31.24
N PRO A 140 -7.11 48.28 32.26
CA PRO A 140 -7.34 46.93 32.82
C PRO A 140 -8.75 46.62 33.42
N HIS A 141 -8.91 45.33 33.73
CA HIS A 141 -9.80 44.63 34.69
C HIS A 141 -10.93 45.35 35.46
N HIS A 142 -12.05 44.63 35.64
CA HIS A 142 -12.64 44.41 36.98
C HIS A 142 -13.33 43.03 37.10
N HIS A 143 -13.76 42.67 38.32
CA HIS A 143 -14.12 41.30 38.76
C HIS A 143 -15.63 41.05 38.94
N ALA A 144 -15.99 39.75 38.93
CA ALA A 144 -17.01 39.09 39.78
C ALA A 144 -18.51 39.40 39.57
N ASN A 145 -19.48 38.60 40.08
CA ASN A 145 -19.58 37.14 40.30
C ASN A 145 -21.04 36.76 40.70
N ALA A 146 -21.40 35.49 40.49
CA ALA A 146 -22.34 34.68 41.28
C ALA A 146 -23.88 34.79 41.10
N GLN A 147 -24.49 33.66 41.51
CA GLN A 147 -25.92 33.37 41.74
C GLN A 147 -26.82 33.24 40.50
N ARG A 148 -27.81 32.35 40.42
CA ARG A 148 -28.25 31.08 41.06
C ARG A 148 -29.77 31.07 40.84
N GLY A 149 -30.36 29.99 40.33
CA GLY A 149 -31.82 29.86 40.27
C GLY A 149 -32.29 28.96 39.13
N GLY A 150 -33.23 28.07 39.43
CA GLY A 150 -33.91 27.22 38.46
C GLY A 150 -35.13 26.56 39.09
N ILE A 151 -36.14 26.21 38.29
CA ILE A 151 -37.31 25.39 38.65
C ILE A 151 -38.02 24.93 37.35
N PHE A 152 -38.87 23.90 37.44
CA PHE A 152 -39.39 23.12 36.31
C PHE A 152 -40.68 23.64 35.65
N ALA A 153 -40.70 23.51 34.31
CA ALA A 153 -41.75 23.01 33.40
C ALA A 153 -43.26 23.05 33.72
N ARG A 154 -44.06 23.34 32.67
CA ARG A 154 -45.08 22.45 32.03
C ARG A 154 -45.22 22.85 30.55
N ASP A 155 -45.25 21.96 29.56
CA ASP A 155 -46.21 20.85 29.24
C ASP A 155 -47.57 21.42 28.77
N ALA A 156 -48.19 21.02 27.64
CA ALA A 156 -48.03 19.84 26.76
C ALA A 156 -48.43 20.19 25.30
N ARG A 157 -48.59 19.33 24.27
CA ARG A 157 -48.32 17.90 23.88
C ARG A 157 -48.48 17.87 22.33
N ALA A 158 -48.24 16.86 21.49
CA ALA A 158 -47.75 15.47 21.51
C ALA A 158 -47.07 15.23 20.12
N GLY A 159 -46.55 14.07 19.69
CA GLY A 159 -46.31 12.73 20.23
C GLY A 159 -45.59 11.91 19.12
N SER A 160 -44.89 10.78 19.30
CA SER A 160 -44.79 9.70 20.32
C SER A 160 -44.79 8.36 19.54
N VAL A 161 -44.30 7.18 19.94
CA VAL A 161 -43.53 6.58 21.07
C VAL A 161 -43.30 5.11 20.62
N LEU A 162 -42.17 4.40 20.78
CA LEU A 162 -40.79 4.69 21.21
C LEU A 162 -39.84 3.60 20.63
N VAL A 163 -38.58 3.55 21.07
CA VAL A 163 -37.74 2.33 21.15
C VAL A 163 -37.52 2.04 22.63
N ASP A 164 -37.46 0.78 23.05
CA ASP A 164 -37.14 0.41 24.43
C ASP A 164 -36.07 -0.69 24.53
N ARG A 165 -35.35 -0.72 25.65
CA ARG A 165 -34.22 -1.63 25.90
C ARG A 165 -34.06 -1.90 27.40
N ALA A 166 -34.19 -3.16 27.80
CA ALA A 166 -33.93 -3.64 29.16
C ALA A 166 -33.07 -4.92 29.14
N ALA A 167 -32.61 -5.37 30.31
CA ALA A 167 -31.74 -6.53 30.47
C ALA A 167 -32.10 -7.31 31.77
N GLU A 168 -31.37 -8.41 31.99
CA GLU A 168 -31.19 -9.19 33.23
C GLU A 168 -31.84 -10.59 33.34
N TRP A 169 -30.94 -11.58 33.46
CA TRP A 169 -30.95 -12.83 34.25
C TRP A 169 -31.91 -14.03 33.94
N VAL A 170 -31.27 -15.19 33.68
CA VAL A 170 -31.45 -16.56 34.27
C VAL A 170 -32.91 -17.07 34.43
N ASP A 171 -33.34 -18.22 33.88
CA ASP A 171 -32.78 -19.58 34.05
C ASP A 171 -33.20 -20.59 32.94
N ASP A 172 -32.75 -21.84 33.03
CA ASP A 172 -33.09 -22.98 32.16
C ASP A 172 -34.58 -23.41 32.24
N GLN A 173 -35.18 -23.74 31.08
CA GLN A 173 -35.74 -25.10 30.82
C GLN A 173 -36.27 -25.27 29.39
N ALA A 174 -36.07 -26.48 28.84
CA ALA A 174 -36.65 -26.89 27.56
C ALA A 174 -38.00 -27.62 27.77
N VAL A 175 -38.99 -27.30 26.93
CA VAL A 175 -40.22 -28.10 26.75
C VAL A 175 -40.51 -28.17 25.26
N GLU A 176 -40.56 -29.40 24.73
CA GLU A 176 -40.86 -29.68 23.32
C GLU A 176 -42.38 -29.58 23.03
N PHE A 177 -42.74 -29.23 21.80
CA PHE A 177 -44.07 -29.51 21.24
C PHE A 177 -43.96 -29.82 19.74
N GLU A 178 -44.57 -30.92 19.31
CA GLU A 178 -44.46 -31.44 17.95
C GLU A 178 -45.32 -30.67 16.92
N PRO A 179 -44.87 -30.52 15.67
CA PRO A 179 -45.73 -30.19 14.53
C PRO A 179 -46.38 -31.46 13.93
N PRO A 180 -47.66 -31.42 13.51
CA PRO A 180 -48.34 -32.56 12.89
C PRO A 180 -47.79 -32.90 11.49
N ALA A 181 -47.84 -34.18 11.11
CA ALA A 181 -47.08 -34.74 10.00
C ALA A 181 -47.87 -35.02 8.70
N GLY A 182 -47.11 -35.15 7.59
CA GLY A 182 -47.57 -35.62 6.27
C GLY A 182 -47.75 -34.50 5.25
N THR A 183 -47.05 -34.45 4.11
CA THR A 183 -46.03 -35.34 3.49
C THR A 183 -45.03 -34.42 2.75
N GLY A 184 -43.69 -34.56 2.76
CA GLY A 184 -42.78 -35.71 2.85
C GLY A 184 -41.98 -35.81 1.53
N GLY A 185 -40.67 -36.05 1.44
CA GLY A 185 -39.57 -36.12 2.43
C GLY A 185 -38.33 -35.35 1.89
N GLU A 186 -37.08 -35.51 2.34
CA GLU A 186 -36.44 -36.44 3.29
C GLU A 186 -35.28 -35.73 4.05
N GLY A 187 -34.79 -36.29 5.17
CA GLY A 187 -33.47 -36.05 5.83
C GLY A 187 -32.86 -34.62 5.85
N LEU A 188 -32.79 -33.83 6.94
CA LEU A 188 -32.30 -34.11 8.31
C LEU A 188 -30.96 -34.88 8.34
N ARG A 189 -29.91 -34.46 9.09
CA ARG A 189 -29.82 -33.57 10.27
C ARG A 189 -28.54 -32.69 10.28
N ALA A 190 -28.55 -31.64 11.10
CA ALA A 190 -27.32 -31.11 11.72
C ALA A 190 -27.01 -31.89 13.01
N VAL A 191 -25.73 -32.06 13.36
CA VAL A 191 -25.28 -32.68 14.61
C VAL A 191 -24.16 -31.82 15.22
N VAL A 192 -24.26 -31.53 16.51
CA VAL A 192 -23.17 -30.93 17.30
C VAL A 192 -22.31 -32.06 17.85
N GLY A 193 -20.98 -31.97 17.69
CA GLY A 193 -20.01 -32.96 18.15
C GLY A 193 -18.83 -32.29 18.86
N SER A 194 -18.33 -32.92 19.92
CA SER A 194 -17.26 -32.41 20.79
C SER A 194 -15.86 -32.80 20.32
N TRP A 195 -14.85 -32.04 20.77
CA TRP A 195 -13.44 -32.39 20.62
C TRP A 195 -13.09 -33.72 21.32
N THR A 196 -12.42 -34.60 20.58
CA THR A 196 -11.46 -35.60 21.08
C THR A 196 -10.24 -35.60 20.16
N ALA A 197 -9.08 -36.03 20.64
CA ALA A 197 -7.82 -35.97 19.90
C ALA A 197 -7.59 -37.20 18.99
N GLU A 198 -6.44 -37.18 18.30
CA GLU A 198 -5.80 -38.26 17.53
C GLU A 198 -6.28 -38.45 16.07
N ASP A 199 -5.41 -38.00 15.16
CA ASP A 199 -5.03 -38.49 13.81
C ASP A 199 -6.05 -39.29 12.96
N ASP A 200 -6.38 -38.80 11.75
CA ASP A 200 -5.70 -39.26 10.52
C ASP A 200 -6.03 -38.40 9.25
N LEU A 201 -5.23 -38.54 8.19
CA LEU A 201 -5.40 -37.85 6.90
C LEU A 201 -6.32 -38.59 5.91
N TRP A 202 -7.46 -38.01 5.53
CA TRP A 202 -8.20 -38.45 4.33
C TRP A 202 -8.83 -37.30 3.51
N VAL A 203 -8.57 -37.34 2.19
CA VAL A 203 -9.22 -36.52 1.16
C VAL A 203 -10.48 -37.23 0.67
N SER A 204 -11.51 -36.48 0.27
CA SER A 204 -12.65 -37.03 -0.50
C SER A 204 -13.13 -36.06 -1.58
N GLU A 205 -13.54 -36.60 -2.73
CA GLU A 205 -13.79 -35.86 -3.97
C GLU A 205 -15.28 -35.80 -4.38
N GLY A 206 -15.63 -34.73 -5.10
CA GLY A 206 -16.72 -34.72 -6.08
C GLY A 206 -18.08 -34.16 -5.61
N ARG A 207 -18.98 -33.79 -6.53
CA ARG A 207 -18.89 -33.85 -8.02
C ARG A 207 -19.93 -32.91 -8.68
N TYR A 208 -19.87 -32.80 -10.01
CA TYR A 208 -20.77 -32.17 -11.01
C TYR A 208 -20.25 -30.88 -11.68
N ALA A 209 -20.31 -30.69 -13.01
CA ALA A 209 -20.26 -31.63 -14.14
C ALA A 209 -19.94 -30.86 -15.45
N ASP A 210 -19.35 -31.55 -16.43
CA ASP A 210 -18.60 -30.99 -17.56
C ASP A 210 -19.43 -30.40 -18.72
N SER A 211 -18.77 -29.56 -19.54
CA SER A 211 -18.87 -29.68 -21.01
C SER A 211 -17.63 -29.11 -21.72
N GLU A 212 -16.78 -30.01 -22.25
CA GLU A 212 -15.67 -29.78 -23.20
C GLU A 212 -14.46 -28.91 -22.72
N GLY A 213 -13.20 -29.33 -22.92
CA GLY A 213 -12.76 -30.56 -23.61
C GLY A 213 -11.26 -30.72 -23.90
N LEU A 214 -10.34 -30.14 -23.12
CA LEU A 214 -8.90 -30.42 -23.21
C LEU A 214 -8.34 -30.65 -21.80
N ALA A 215 -7.51 -31.68 -21.63
CA ALA A 215 -7.04 -32.12 -20.32
C ALA A 215 -5.79 -31.36 -19.86
N GLU A 216 -5.85 -30.80 -18.65
CA GLU A 216 -4.67 -30.37 -17.91
C GLU A 216 -4.01 -31.60 -17.25
N ARG A 217 -2.69 -31.56 -17.09
CA ARG A 217 -1.91 -32.57 -16.36
C ARG A 217 -1.01 -31.82 -15.38
N ASP A 218 -1.06 -32.20 -14.10
CA ASP A 218 -0.10 -31.70 -13.11
C ASP A 218 1.34 -31.90 -13.58
N LEU A 219 2.17 -30.88 -13.39
CA LEU A 219 3.61 -30.96 -13.64
C LEU A 219 4.29 -31.68 -12.48
N THR A 220 5.20 -32.60 -12.79
CA THR A 220 5.93 -33.34 -11.75
C THR A 220 6.95 -32.44 -11.03
N GLN A 221 7.41 -32.87 -9.85
CA GLN A 221 8.45 -32.16 -9.09
C GLN A 221 9.75 -31.97 -9.88
N ASP A 222 10.04 -32.83 -10.86
CA ASP A 222 11.21 -32.70 -11.74
C ASP A 222 10.97 -31.64 -12.82
N GLU A 223 9.79 -31.60 -13.43
CA GLU A 223 9.41 -30.60 -14.45
C GLU A 223 9.28 -29.19 -13.88
N GLN A 224 8.94 -29.06 -12.59
CA GLN A 224 8.99 -27.79 -11.87
C GLN A 224 10.43 -27.34 -11.58
N ARG A 225 11.34 -28.28 -11.30
CA ARG A 225 12.74 -28.00 -10.98
C ARG A 225 13.55 -27.60 -12.22
N ASP A 226 13.33 -28.26 -13.35
CA ASP A 226 13.95 -27.89 -14.64
C ASP A 226 13.61 -26.45 -15.07
N GLN A 227 12.42 -25.93 -14.73
CA GLN A 227 12.07 -24.53 -15.01
C GLN A 227 12.78 -23.51 -14.11
N ILE A 228 13.28 -23.94 -12.94
CA ILE A 228 14.03 -23.09 -12.01
C ILE A 228 15.51 -23.05 -12.42
N ASP A 229 16.13 -24.21 -12.69
CA ASP A 229 17.56 -24.27 -13.08
C ASP A 229 17.84 -23.51 -14.39
N ASN A 230 16.90 -23.53 -15.35
CA ASN A 230 16.99 -22.73 -16.58
C ASN A 230 16.96 -21.20 -16.35
N ARG A 231 16.48 -20.71 -15.19
CA ARG A 231 16.57 -19.29 -14.82
C ARG A 231 17.91 -18.92 -14.18
N VAL A 232 18.52 -19.83 -13.43
CA VAL A 232 19.81 -19.58 -12.73
C VAL A 232 20.94 -19.32 -13.73
N ALA A 233 20.92 -19.98 -14.89
CA ALA A 233 21.92 -19.82 -15.95
C ALA A 233 22.01 -18.38 -16.54
N ALA A 234 21.01 -17.53 -16.34
CA ALA A 234 21.01 -16.15 -16.84
C ALA A 234 21.82 -15.16 -15.98
N ALA A 235 22.27 -15.55 -14.78
CA ALA A 235 22.80 -14.62 -13.78
C ALA A 235 24.24 -14.12 -14.04
N ASP A 236 25.03 -14.76 -14.91
CA ASP A 236 26.48 -14.49 -15.06
C ASP A 236 26.82 -13.30 -15.99
N LEU A 237 25.83 -12.51 -16.41
CA LEU A 237 26.04 -11.35 -17.31
C LEU A 237 26.50 -10.07 -16.58
N ALA A 238 26.80 -10.14 -15.28
CA ALA A 238 27.13 -8.99 -14.42
C ALA A 238 28.46 -8.27 -14.75
N ASN A 239 29.26 -8.75 -15.72
CA ASN A 239 30.60 -8.24 -16.03
C ASN A 239 30.77 -7.79 -17.50
N LYS A 240 30.22 -6.62 -17.87
CA LYS A 240 30.69 -5.74 -18.99
C LYS A 240 30.03 -4.35 -18.95
N LEU A 241 30.54 -3.46 -18.10
CA LEU A 241 30.21 -2.02 -18.20
C LEU A 241 30.88 -1.41 -19.45
N LEU A 242 30.07 -1.02 -20.43
CA LEU A 242 30.50 -0.16 -21.54
C LEU A 242 29.98 1.27 -21.31
N ILE A 243 30.88 2.25 -21.42
CA ILE A 243 30.62 3.65 -21.05
C ILE A 243 29.71 4.32 -22.09
N ASN A 244 28.63 4.96 -21.62
CA ASN A 244 27.69 5.70 -22.46
C ASN A 244 28.38 6.87 -23.21
N PRO A 245 28.39 6.90 -24.56
CA PRO A 245 29.07 7.94 -25.34
C PRO A 245 28.59 9.38 -25.11
N LYS A 246 27.36 9.58 -24.58
CA LYS A 246 26.86 10.92 -24.24
C LYS A 246 27.52 11.49 -22.98
N TRP A 247 28.09 10.66 -22.11
CA TRP A 247 28.68 11.10 -20.83
C TRP A 247 30.06 11.75 -21.02
N THR A 248 30.89 11.22 -21.91
CA THR A 248 32.19 11.80 -22.27
C THR A 248 32.07 13.12 -23.04
N ALA A 249 30.98 13.32 -23.80
CA ALA A 249 30.69 14.58 -24.48
C ALA A 249 30.41 15.76 -23.53
N LEU A 250 29.95 15.48 -22.31
CA LEU A 250 29.57 16.49 -21.32
C LEU A 250 30.68 16.85 -20.33
N ASN A 251 31.79 16.09 -20.26
CA ASN A 251 32.81 16.27 -19.23
C ASN A 251 34.26 16.09 -19.73
N PRO A 252 34.78 17.00 -20.59
CA PRO A 252 36.02 16.82 -21.36
C PRO A 252 37.33 16.87 -20.55
N LYS A 253 37.27 16.90 -19.21
CA LYS A 253 38.45 16.85 -18.32
C LYS A 253 38.66 15.50 -17.64
N TRP A 254 37.71 14.56 -17.76
CA TRP A 254 37.84 13.23 -17.18
C TRP A 254 38.78 12.33 -18.02
N LYS A 255 39.66 11.59 -17.34
CA LYS A 255 40.51 10.55 -17.96
C LYS A 255 40.55 9.31 -17.06
N PRO A 256 40.19 8.12 -17.55
CA PRO A 256 40.36 6.89 -16.79
C PRO A 256 41.83 6.47 -16.74
N THR A 257 42.29 6.04 -15.57
CA THR A 257 43.58 5.34 -15.41
C THR A 257 43.37 3.84 -15.62
N ASN A 258 44.09 3.26 -16.59
CA ASN A 258 43.97 1.84 -16.91
C ASN A 258 44.46 0.93 -15.77
N VAL A 259 43.72 -0.15 -15.51
CA VAL A 259 44.18 -1.30 -14.72
C VAL A 259 44.15 -2.53 -15.63
N THR A 260 45.33 -3.07 -15.95
CA THR A 260 45.46 -4.30 -16.75
C THR A 260 45.46 -5.52 -15.84
N SER A 261 44.47 -6.40 -15.98
CA SER A 261 44.40 -7.68 -15.28
C SER A 261 45.13 -8.78 -16.05
N THR A 262 46.21 -9.33 -15.47
CA THR A 262 46.81 -10.59 -15.91
C THR A 262 46.18 -11.76 -15.15
N ALA A 263 45.67 -12.76 -15.87
CA ALA A 263 45.06 -13.94 -15.27
C ALA A 263 46.12 -14.96 -14.80
N ALA A 264 45.90 -15.57 -13.64
CA ALA A 264 46.70 -16.67 -13.11
C ALA A 264 45.87 -17.97 -13.05
N LYS A 265 46.51 -19.12 -13.30
CA LYS A 265 45.88 -20.44 -13.36
C LYS A 265 45.72 -21.04 -11.93
N PRO A 266 44.64 -21.76 -11.61
CA PRO A 266 44.52 -22.45 -10.32
C PRO A 266 45.45 -23.66 -10.23
N SER A 267 45.86 -23.99 -9.00
CA SER A 267 46.59 -25.21 -8.63
C SER A 267 45.81 -26.01 -7.58
N THR A 268 45.98 -27.33 -7.59
CA THR A 268 45.27 -28.28 -6.74
C THR A 268 46.09 -28.67 -5.51
N ALA A 269 45.44 -28.85 -4.36
CA ALA A 269 46.03 -29.47 -3.17
C ALA A 269 44.97 -30.25 -2.38
N SER A 270 45.33 -31.44 -1.90
CA SER A 270 44.48 -32.32 -1.08
C SER A 270 44.65 -32.05 0.42
N PRO A 271 43.68 -32.43 1.28
CA PRO A 271 43.73 -32.15 2.71
C PRO A 271 44.75 -33.02 3.47
N SER A 272 45.20 -32.53 4.63
CA SER A 272 46.03 -33.26 5.60
C SER A 272 45.47 -33.14 7.02
N ALA A 273 45.74 -34.16 7.85
CA ALA A 273 45.13 -34.35 9.17
C ALA A 273 45.82 -33.54 10.29
N PRO A 274 45.12 -33.24 11.40
CA PRO A 274 45.66 -32.40 12.48
C PRO A 274 46.74 -33.11 13.31
N SER A 275 47.77 -32.37 13.71
CA SER A 275 48.79 -32.82 14.64
C SER A 275 48.47 -32.43 16.09
N THR A 276 48.80 -33.31 17.03
CA THR A 276 48.63 -33.07 18.47
C THR A 276 49.86 -32.38 19.06
N SER A 277 49.63 -31.40 19.94
CA SER A 277 50.63 -30.98 20.92
C SER A 277 49.93 -30.54 22.20
N ALA A 278 50.49 -30.90 23.35
CA ALA A 278 49.96 -30.59 24.66
C ALA A 278 50.98 -29.78 25.46
N SER A 279 50.52 -28.77 26.19
CA SER A 279 51.31 -28.05 27.18
C SER A 279 50.52 -27.90 28.48
N LYS A 280 51.20 -28.04 29.61
CA LYS A 280 50.62 -27.94 30.97
C LYS A 280 51.40 -26.89 31.76
N THR A 281 50.71 -25.85 32.24
CA THR A 281 50.93 -25.06 33.47
C THR A 281 50.09 -23.77 33.36
N ALA A 282 49.58 -23.14 34.42
CA ALA A 282 49.35 -23.57 35.80
C ALA A 282 48.13 -22.80 36.37
N SER A 283 47.53 -23.30 37.44
CA SER A 283 46.32 -22.68 38.03
C SER A 283 46.62 -21.39 38.81
N ALA A 284 45.83 -20.36 38.57
CA ALA A 284 45.59 -19.27 39.51
C ALA A 284 44.07 -19.12 39.67
N ALA A 285 43.56 -19.20 40.91
CA ALA A 285 42.13 -19.23 41.17
C ALA A 285 41.59 -17.83 41.55
N THR A 286 40.71 -17.28 40.72
CA THR A 286 39.87 -16.12 41.06
C THR A 286 38.40 -16.44 40.80
N SER A 287 37.56 -16.14 41.79
CA SER A 287 36.17 -16.58 41.84
C SER A 287 35.23 -15.69 41.01
N ASN A 288 35.17 -15.94 39.70
CA ASN A 288 34.10 -15.38 38.87
C ASN A 288 32.78 -16.12 39.15
N LYS A 289 31.70 -15.36 39.37
CA LYS A 289 30.33 -15.91 39.41
C LYS A 289 30.03 -16.53 38.05
N SER A 290 29.49 -17.76 38.04
CA SER A 290 29.02 -18.39 36.81
C SER A 290 27.74 -17.70 36.34
N THR A 291 27.88 -16.70 35.47
CA THR A 291 26.86 -16.42 34.46
C THR A 291 26.83 -17.62 33.53
N VAL A 292 25.93 -18.57 33.81
CA VAL A 292 25.64 -19.67 32.89
C VAL A 292 25.04 -19.04 31.64
N GLY A 293 25.88 -18.81 30.65
CA GLY A 293 25.45 -18.48 29.30
C GLY A 293 24.74 -19.68 28.73
N THR A 294 23.43 -19.78 28.96
CA THR A 294 22.55 -20.66 28.20
C THR A 294 22.58 -20.17 26.76
N THR A 295 23.47 -20.74 25.95
CA THR A 295 23.37 -20.66 24.49
C THR A 295 21.95 -21.08 24.14
N LEU A 296 21.13 -20.13 23.71
CA LEU A 296 19.73 -20.40 23.41
C LEU A 296 19.71 -21.26 22.14
N VAL A 297 19.67 -22.58 22.31
CA VAL A 297 19.57 -23.52 21.19
C VAL A 297 18.18 -23.34 20.60
N LEU A 298 18.15 -22.58 19.51
CA LEU A 298 16.93 -22.24 18.80
C LEU A 298 16.27 -23.53 18.30
N PRO A 299 14.94 -23.66 18.37
CA PRO A 299 14.28 -24.83 17.80
C PRO A 299 14.62 -24.90 16.31
N ALA A 300 15.08 -26.06 15.86
CA ALA A 300 15.21 -26.32 14.44
C ALA A 300 13.82 -26.17 13.79
N PRO A 301 13.70 -25.55 12.60
CA PRO A 301 12.41 -25.46 11.93
C PRO A 301 11.92 -26.87 11.56
N PRO A 302 10.60 -27.09 11.41
CA PRO A 302 10.05 -28.42 11.15
C PRO A 302 10.70 -29.12 9.96
N ALA A 303 10.81 -30.45 10.00
CA ALA A 303 11.47 -31.24 8.95
C ALA A 303 10.81 -31.15 7.55
N SER A 304 9.63 -30.53 7.47
CA SER A 304 8.91 -30.17 6.24
C SER A 304 9.29 -28.82 5.63
N THR A 305 10.34 -28.16 6.14
CA THR A 305 10.78 -26.82 5.71
C THR A 305 12.17 -26.87 5.07
N CYS A 306 12.40 -26.06 4.03
CA CYS A 306 13.72 -25.98 3.39
C CYS A 306 14.58 -24.83 3.93
N ALA A 307 14.04 -23.98 4.82
CA ALA A 307 14.79 -22.91 5.45
C ALA A 307 15.99 -23.47 6.22
N THR A 308 17.19 -22.99 5.87
CA THR A 308 18.41 -23.31 6.62
C THR A 308 18.19 -23.01 8.10
N PRO A 309 18.46 -23.95 9.03
CA PRO A 309 18.37 -23.67 10.45
C PRO A 309 19.13 -22.40 10.81
N TYR A 310 18.47 -21.46 11.47
CA TYR A 310 19.03 -20.14 11.76
C TYR A 310 20.11 -20.24 12.85
N TYR A 311 21.32 -20.64 12.46
CA TYR A 311 22.50 -20.54 13.31
C TYR A 311 22.78 -19.05 13.56
N GLY A 312 22.34 -18.56 14.73
CA GLY A 312 22.51 -17.17 15.12
C GLY A 312 23.98 -16.77 15.04
N VAL A 313 24.31 -15.85 14.13
CA VAL A 313 25.65 -15.28 14.02
C VAL A 313 25.98 -14.64 15.36
N ALA A 314 27.14 -14.95 15.94
CA ALA A 314 27.46 -14.51 17.30
C ALA A 314 27.41 -12.98 17.44
N GLY A 315 26.38 -12.48 18.14
CA GLY A 315 26.09 -11.04 18.30
C GLY A 315 25.00 -10.47 17.38
N ALA A 316 24.35 -11.27 16.53
CA ALA A 316 23.16 -10.88 15.77
C ALA A 316 21.87 -11.27 16.50
N SER A 317 21.03 -10.28 16.82
CA SER A 317 19.68 -10.50 17.34
C SER A 317 18.77 -11.12 16.27
N ALA A 318 17.70 -11.80 16.70
CA ALA A 318 16.78 -12.48 15.81
C ALA A 318 15.33 -12.49 16.33
N VAL A 319 14.36 -12.43 15.43
CA VAL A 319 12.93 -12.40 15.72
C VAL A 319 12.34 -13.81 15.63
N PHE A 320 12.08 -14.43 16.77
CA PHE A 320 11.50 -15.77 16.87
C PHE A 320 9.98 -15.79 16.99
N GLY A 321 9.38 -14.66 17.34
CA GLY A 321 7.94 -14.51 17.54
C GLY A 321 7.63 -13.62 18.75
N PRO A 322 6.36 -13.24 18.94
CA PRO A 322 5.92 -12.38 20.04
C PRO A 322 6.26 -12.97 21.40
N GLY A 323 7.11 -12.28 22.17
CA GLY A 323 7.55 -12.73 23.49
C GLY A 323 8.53 -13.91 23.49
N LEU A 324 9.13 -14.27 22.36
CA LEU A 324 10.12 -15.34 22.26
C LEU A 324 11.53 -14.80 22.00
N GLY A 325 12.44 -15.12 22.92
CA GLY A 325 13.82 -14.60 22.93
C GLY A 325 13.91 -13.12 23.31
N ASP A 326 15.13 -12.59 23.35
CA ASP A 326 15.42 -11.25 23.88
C ASP A 326 15.27 -10.11 22.85
N PHE A 327 14.50 -10.29 21.78
CA PHE A 327 14.35 -9.25 20.75
C PHE A 327 13.42 -8.12 21.22
N PRO A 328 13.84 -6.83 21.18
CA PRO A 328 13.03 -5.73 21.70
C PRO A 328 11.84 -5.41 20.79
N MET A 329 10.66 -5.89 21.18
CA MET A 329 9.36 -5.54 20.58
C MET A 329 8.67 -4.40 21.33
N LEU A 330 7.69 -3.76 20.70
CA LEU A 330 6.76 -2.89 21.42
C LEU A 330 5.72 -3.73 22.18
N PRO A 331 5.13 -3.23 23.29
CA PRO A 331 3.98 -3.87 23.93
C PRO A 331 2.80 -4.01 22.97
N ARG A 332 1.97 -5.05 23.18
CA ARG A 332 0.72 -5.25 22.44
C ARG A 332 -0.16 -3.98 22.52
N PRO A 333 -0.69 -3.46 21.40
CA PRO A 333 -1.59 -2.29 21.37
C PRO A 333 -2.78 -2.41 22.32
N SER A 334 -2.83 -1.51 23.31
CA SER A 334 -3.92 -1.35 24.28
C SER A 334 -4.52 0.07 24.29
N THR A 335 -3.80 1.04 23.74
CA THR A 335 -4.10 2.48 23.75
C THR A 335 -3.92 3.07 22.34
N PHE A 336 -4.69 4.11 21.99
CA PHE A 336 -4.60 4.76 20.69
C PHE A 336 -3.44 5.76 20.60
N VAL A 337 -2.70 5.72 19.49
CA VAL A 337 -1.77 6.80 19.10
C VAL A 337 -2.59 8.07 18.83
N LYS A 338 -2.14 9.20 19.38
CA LYS A 338 -2.83 10.49 19.32
C LYS A 338 -1.94 11.55 18.67
N ARG A 339 -2.54 12.57 18.09
CA ARG A 339 -1.80 13.72 17.55
C ARG A 339 -1.67 14.84 18.58
N SER A 340 -0.47 15.41 18.68
CA SER A 340 -0.16 16.58 19.50
C SER A 340 0.52 17.63 18.62
N GLY A 341 -0.24 18.63 18.16
CA GLY A 341 0.22 19.58 17.15
C GLY A 341 0.57 18.88 15.83
N ASN A 342 1.85 18.93 15.46
CA ASN A 342 2.43 18.25 14.30
C ASN A 342 3.14 16.91 14.63
N LYS A 343 3.22 16.53 15.91
CA LYS A 343 3.80 15.26 16.36
C LYS A 343 2.70 14.23 16.64
N LEU A 344 3.06 12.94 16.68
CA LEU A 344 2.23 11.91 17.28
C LEU A 344 2.79 11.53 18.65
N VAL A 345 1.91 11.03 19.53
CA VAL A 345 2.24 10.55 20.87
C VAL A 345 1.51 9.25 21.18
N LEU A 346 2.17 8.38 21.94
CA LEU A 346 1.61 7.14 22.48
C LEU A 346 1.92 7.10 23.97
N ASP A 347 0.89 7.04 24.81
CA ASP A 347 0.98 6.97 26.27
C ASP A 347 1.84 8.04 26.96
N GLY A 348 2.02 9.18 26.28
CA GLY A 348 2.80 10.34 26.72
C GLY A 348 4.10 10.51 25.95
N GLU A 349 4.66 9.43 25.43
CA GLU A 349 5.92 9.41 24.68
C GLU A 349 5.74 9.78 23.21
N THR A 350 6.82 10.24 22.56
CA THR A 350 6.79 10.61 21.13
C THR A 350 6.66 9.37 20.25
N TYR A 351 5.72 9.40 19.31
CA TYR A 351 5.55 8.38 18.29
C TYR A 351 5.91 8.96 16.91
N ARG A 352 6.71 8.24 16.12
CA ARG A 352 7.00 8.54 14.71
C ARG A 352 6.66 7.31 13.88
N ILE A 353 5.89 7.49 12.81
CA ILE A 353 5.49 6.40 11.91
C ILE A 353 6.74 5.92 11.16
N VAL A 354 7.12 4.66 11.35
CA VAL A 354 8.16 3.99 10.55
C VAL A 354 7.81 2.53 10.28
N GLY A 355 8.07 2.06 9.07
CA GLY A 355 7.94 0.65 8.72
C GLY A 355 7.51 0.42 7.26
N PRO A 356 7.28 -0.84 6.87
CA PRO A 356 7.04 -1.19 5.47
C PRO A 356 5.58 -1.03 5.04
N ASN A 357 5.40 -0.82 3.74
CA ASN A 357 4.18 -1.23 3.05
C ASN A 357 4.23 -2.74 2.82
N ILE A 358 3.20 -3.44 3.30
CA ILE A 358 2.96 -4.87 3.08
C ILE A 358 1.54 -4.95 2.53
N TYR A 359 1.39 -4.66 1.24
CA TYR A 359 0.09 -4.30 0.67
C TYR A 359 -0.92 -5.47 0.62
N TRP A 360 -0.41 -6.70 0.61
CA TRP A 360 -1.12 -7.95 0.31
C TRP A 360 -1.75 -8.69 1.52
N LEU A 361 -1.75 -8.11 2.74
CA LEU A 361 -2.12 -8.83 3.97
C LEU A 361 -3.59 -9.31 4.06
N GLY A 362 -4.52 -8.67 3.35
CA GLY A 362 -5.91 -9.13 3.27
C GLY A 362 -6.18 -10.03 2.06
N LEU A 363 -5.55 -9.72 0.92
CA LEU A 363 -5.66 -10.44 -0.35
C LEU A 363 -4.34 -10.27 -1.12
N ASP A 364 -3.86 -11.32 -1.77
CA ASP A 364 -2.55 -11.38 -2.42
C ASP A 364 -2.67 -11.86 -3.88
N GLU A 365 -1.95 -11.22 -4.80
CA GLU A 365 -1.88 -11.59 -6.22
C GLU A 365 -0.65 -12.47 -6.56
N ASN A 366 0.30 -12.61 -5.64
CA ASN A 366 1.63 -13.17 -5.90
C ASN A 366 1.75 -14.68 -5.63
N VAL A 367 0.65 -15.33 -5.25
CA VAL A 367 0.56 -16.79 -5.01
C VAL A 367 -0.61 -17.38 -5.82
N TYR A 368 -0.46 -18.61 -6.30
CA TYR A 368 -1.50 -19.31 -7.06
C TYR A 368 -2.48 -20.07 -6.13
N PRO A 369 -3.81 -20.03 -6.37
CA PRO A 369 -4.50 -19.27 -7.40
C PRO A 369 -4.42 -17.76 -7.14
N SER A 370 -4.30 -16.96 -8.20
CA SER A 370 -4.17 -15.49 -8.09
C SER A 370 -5.48 -14.79 -8.52
N PRO A 371 -6.05 -13.90 -7.70
CA PRO A 371 -5.67 -13.61 -6.32
C PRO A 371 -6.12 -14.71 -5.33
N SER A 372 -5.41 -14.82 -4.20
CA SER A 372 -5.73 -15.71 -3.08
C SER A 372 -5.65 -14.97 -1.73
N TYR A 373 -6.25 -15.56 -0.70
CA TYR A 373 -6.05 -15.12 0.68
C TYR A 373 -4.65 -15.54 1.15
N PRO A 374 -3.79 -14.63 1.66
CA PRO A 374 -2.46 -14.98 2.17
C PRO A 374 -2.53 -15.89 3.40
N SER A 375 -1.54 -16.76 3.58
CA SER A 375 -1.54 -17.67 4.74
C SER A 375 -1.18 -16.97 6.05
N HIS A 376 -1.71 -17.50 7.14
CA HIS A 376 -1.37 -17.07 8.50
C HIS A 376 0.14 -17.16 8.79
N GLY A 377 0.85 -18.15 8.23
CA GLY A 377 2.31 -18.24 8.35
C GLY A 377 3.04 -17.05 7.70
N ARG A 378 2.67 -16.72 6.45
CA ARG A 378 3.25 -15.59 5.71
C ARG A 378 2.93 -14.24 6.34
N ILE A 379 1.71 -14.06 6.85
CA ILE A 379 1.31 -12.86 7.62
C ILE A 379 2.22 -12.70 8.84
N ARG A 380 2.44 -13.75 9.64
CA ARG A 380 3.31 -13.69 10.83
C ARG A 380 4.77 -13.37 10.46
N GLU A 381 5.31 -13.98 9.40
CA GLU A 381 6.67 -13.66 8.93
C GLU A 381 6.81 -12.20 8.50
N ALA A 382 5.83 -11.66 7.76
CA ALA A 382 5.84 -10.27 7.32
C ALA A 382 5.81 -9.28 8.51
N MET A 383 5.07 -9.59 9.58
CA MET A 383 5.13 -8.83 10.84
C MET A 383 6.50 -8.94 11.52
N ALA A 384 7.10 -10.12 11.54
CA ALA A 384 8.43 -10.34 12.10
C ALA A 384 9.53 -9.58 11.32
N ILE A 385 9.42 -9.49 10.00
CA ILE A 385 10.29 -8.67 9.13
C ILE A 385 10.13 -7.18 9.45
N ALA A 386 8.89 -6.69 9.59
CA ALA A 386 8.63 -5.30 9.98
C ALA A 386 9.28 -4.96 11.34
N VAL A 387 9.20 -5.87 12.32
CA VAL A 387 9.87 -5.74 13.62
C VAL A 387 11.41 -5.79 13.49
N ALA A 388 11.96 -6.71 12.70
CA ALA A 388 13.40 -6.87 12.48
C ALA A 388 14.05 -5.65 11.82
N LEU A 389 13.34 -5.00 10.88
CA LEU A 389 13.76 -3.73 10.27
C LEU A 389 13.67 -2.53 11.24
N GLY A 390 13.08 -2.70 12.43
CA GLY A 390 12.85 -1.62 13.39
C GLY A 390 11.56 -0.83 13.14
N GLY A 391 10.66 -1.30 12.28
CA GLY A 391 9.35 -0.71 12.08
C GLY A 391 8.48 -0.76 13.35
N ASN A 392 7.55 0.18 13.46
CA ASN A 392 6.47 0.22 14.45
C ASN A 392 5.07 0.30 13.82
N THR A 393 5.00 0.59 12.52
CA THR A 393 3.78 0.77 11.74
C THR A 393 3.92 0.00 10.42
N VAL A 394 2.89 -0.75 10.03
CA VAL A 394 2.76 -1.34 8.69
C VAL A 394 1.62 -0.62 7.97
N ARG A 395 1.83 -0.24 6.71
CA ARG A 395 0.76 0.24 5.83
C ARG A 395 0.35 -0.91 4.92
N SER A 396 -0.94 -1.15 4.80
CA SER A 396 -1.44 -2.31 4.05
C SER A 396 -2.73 -1.98 3.32
N HIS A 397 -2.67 -2.08 1.99
CA HIS A 397 -3.77 -1.79 1.09
C HIS A 397 -4.93 -2.75 1.32
N THR A 398 -4.73 -4.06 1.15
CA THR A 398 -5.82 -5.05 1.06
C THR A 398 -6.56 -5.33 2.38
N LEU A 399 -6.12 -4.75 3.50
CA LEU A 399 -6.90 -4.70 4.74
C LEU A 399 -8.09 -3.71 4.68
N GLY A 400 -8.10 -2.80 3.70
CA GLY A 400 -9.16 -1.81 3.51
C GLY A 400 -9.51 -1.48 2.07
N ILE A 401 -8.63 -1.72 1.10
CA ILE A 401 -8.95 -1.76 -0.33
C ILE A 401 -9.32 -3.21 -0.67
N SER A 402 -10.62 -3.51 -0.70
CA SER A 402 -11.10 -4.87 -0.93
C SER A 402 -12.45 -4.84 -1.64
N THR A 403 -12.41 -4.47 -2.92
CA THR A 403 -13.57 -4.34 -3.80
C THR A 403 -13.37 -5.06 -5.15
N GLY A 404 -14.42 -5.10 -5.98
CA GLY A 404 -14.33 -5.44 -7.41
C GLY A 404 -14.21 -6.92 -7.79
N ASN A 405 -13.55 -7.76 -7.00
CA ASN A 405 -13.34 -9.20 -7.29
C ASN A 405 -14.07 -10.14 -6.31
N SER A 406 -14.18 -11.43 -6.65
CA SER A 406 -14.92 -12.45 -5.89
C SER A 406 -14.38 -12.80 -4.50
N TYR A 407 -13.08 -12.58 -4.25
CA TYR A 407 -12.41 -12.80 -2.97
C TYR A 407 -12.38 -11.54 -2.10
N SER A 408 -12.53 -10.36 -2.69
CA SER A 408 -12.62 -9.10 -1.95
C SER A 408 -13.83 -9.05 -1.00
N LEU A 409 -13.76 -8.17 0.00
CA LEU A 409 -14.81 -7.96 0.99
C LEU A 409 -16.13 -7.51 0.35
N TRP A 410 -16.08 -6.60 -0.64
CA TRP A 410 -17.22 -6.18 -1.44
C TRP A 410 -17.01 -6.56 -2.93
N PRO A 411 -17.35 -7.79 -3.36
CA PRO A 411 -17.33 -8.19 -4.78
C PRO A 411 -18.29 -7.37 -5.65
N SER A 412 -19.33 -6.80 -5.05
CA SER A 412 -20.27 -5.87 -5.68
C SER A 412 -20.90 -4.99 -4.61
N ALA A 413 -21.37 -3.79 -4.98
CA ALA A 413 -22.05 -2.88 -4.06
C ALA A 413 -23.07 -3.57 -3.14
N TRP A 414 -22.99 -3.28 -1.84
CA TRP A 414 -23.84 -3.83 -0.77
C TRP A 414 -23.77 -5.34 -0.53
N LYS A 415 -23.03 -6.11 -1.34
CA LYS A 415 -22.80 -7.54 -1.14
C LYS A 415 -21.50 -7.74 -0.37
N THR A 416 -21.62 -8.17 0.89
CA THR A 416 -20.45 -8.47 1.73
C THR A 416 -20.08 -9.94 1.62
N ASN A 417 -18.83 -10.23 1.25
CA ASN A 417 -18.20 -11.54 1.32
C ASN A 417 -17.48 -11.67 2.67
N THR A 418 -18.07 -12.42 3.60
CA THR A 418 -17.51 -12.55 4.96
C THR A 418 -16.22 -13.37 5.02
N LYS A 419 -15.88 -14.16 3.99
CA LYS A 419 -14.61 -14.92 3.97
C LYS A 419 -13.38 -14.02 3.93
N ALA A 420 -13.50 -12.82 3.34
CA ALA A 420 -12.42 -11.84 3.30
C ALA A 420 -12.01 -11.33 4.69
N PHE A 421 -12.89 -11.42 5.70
CA PHE A 421 -12.55 -11.01 7.06
C PHE A 421 -11.56 -11.96 7.76
N ASP A 422 -11.32 -13.17 7.27
CA ASP A 422 -10.39 -14.12 7.91
C ASP A 422 -8.96 -13.57 7.95
N THR A 423 -8.38 -13.30 6.78
CA THR A 423 -7.03 -12.73 6.65
C THR A 423 -6.94 -11.27 7.08
N ILE A 424 -8.02 -10.48 6.93
CA ILE A 424 -8.07 -9.11 7.45
C ILE A 424 -7.99 -9.12 8.98
N ASP A 425 -8.82 -9.93 9.64
CA ASP A 425 -8.86 -10.02 11.10
C ASP A 425 -7.57 -10.62 11.65
N TYR A 426 -7.06 -11.70 11.02
CA TYR A 426 -5.83 -12.35 11.42
C TYR A 426 -4.64 -11.41 11.30
N SER A 427 -4.56 -10.61 10.24
CA SER A 427 -3.48 -9.63 10.05
C SER A 427 -3.51 -8.51 11.10
N ILE A 428 -4.70 -8.04 11.47
CA ILE A 428 -4.86 -7.05 12.55
C ILE A 428 -4.45 -7.67 13.90
N TRP A 429 -4.88 -8.90 14.19
CA TRP A 429 -4.51 -9.61 15.42
C TRP A 429 -3.02 -10.00 15.47
N ALA A 430 -2.41 -10.36 14.34
CA ALA A 430 -0.97 -10.60 14.22
C ALA A 430 -0.18 -9.30 14.46
N ALA A 431 -0.54 -8.19 13.80
CA ALA A 431 0.07 -6.89 14.04
C ALA A 431 0.02 -6.50 15.53
N ARG A 432 -1.13 -6.72 16.19
CA ARG A 432 -1.30 -6.51 17.64
C ARG A 432 -0.29 -7.33 18.44
N ASN A 433 -0.14 -8.61 18.10
CA ASN A 433 0.76 -9.52 18.81
C ASN A 433 2.24 -9.12 18.66
N TYR A 434 2.68 -8.70 17.48
CA TYR A 434 4.06 -8.22 17.23
C TYR A 434 4.32 -6.78 17.72
N GLY A 435 3.36 -6.13 18.40
CA GLY A 435 3.50 -4.75 18.91
C GLY A 435 3.38 -3.66 17.84
N LEU A 436 3.02 -4.03 16.61
CA LEU A 436 2.92 -3.14 15.46
C LEU A 436 1.59 -2.39 15.44
N ARG A 437 1.56 -1.29 14.68
CA ARG A 437 0.34 -0.55 14.33
C ARG A 437 0.05 -0.63 12.84
N LEU A 438 -1.20 -0.36 12.45
CA LEU A 438 -1.64 -0.43 11.05
C LEU A 438 -2.14 0.91 10.50
N ILE A 439 -1.73 1.25 9.28
CA ILE A 439 -2.37 2.29 8.45
C ILE A 439 -3.09 1.58 7.30
N ILE A 440 -4.39 1.87 7.16
CA ILE A 440 -5.28 1.14 6.25
C ILE A 440 -5.97 2.14 5.29
N PRO A 441 -5.56 2.16 4.01
CA PRO A 441 -6.28 2.85 2.94
C PRO A 441 -7.64 2.20 2.66
N LEU A 442 -8.67 3.03 2.44
CA LEU A 442 -10.06 2.58 2.29
C LEU A 442 -10.51 2.38 0.82
N THR A 443 -9.71 2.83 -0.14
CA THR A 443 -9.92 2.63 -1.59
C THR A 443 -8.60 2.88 -2.33
N ASP A 444 -8.57 2.68 -3.64
CA ASP A 444 -7.41 2.98 -4.50
C ASP A 444 -7.71 4.12 -5.48
N ASN A 445 -6.69 4.89 -5.85
CA ASN A 445 -6.73 5.82 -6.97
C ASN A 445 -6.79 5.09 -8.32
N TYR A 446 -6.34 3.84 -8.38
CA TYR A 446 -6.25 2.98 -9.56
C TYR A 446 -7.35 1.91 -9.60
N ALA A 447 -7.14 0.86 -10.40
CA ALA A 447 -8.04 -0.28 -10.55
C ALA A 447 -7.21 -1.57 -10.70
N TYR A 448 -6.68 -2.05 -9.57
CA TYR A 448 -5.92 -3.31 -9.48
C TYR A 448 -6.84 -4.48 -9.08
N TYR A 449 -6.27 -5.67 -8.88
CA TYR A 449 -7.03 -6.88 -8.49
C TYR A 449 -7.87 -6.66 -7.22
N HIS A 450 -7.34 -5.93 -6.24
CA HIS A 450 -8.00 -5.57 -4.98
C HIS A 450 -9.09 -4.49 -5.10
N GLY A 451 -9.31 -3.96 -6.31
CA GLY A 451 -10.31 -2.95 -6.61
C GLY A 451 -9.80 -1.50 -6.48
N GLY A 452 -10.73 -0.55 -6.43
CA GLY A 452 -10.42 0.88 -6.26
C GLY A 452 -11.61 1.80 -6.48
N LYS A 453 -11.36 3.11 -6.58
CA LYS A 453 -12.42 4.13 -6.70
C LYS A 453 -13.37 3.91 -7.87
N TYR A 454 -12.89 3.27 -8.94
CA TYR A 454 -13.66 2.98 -10.15
C TYR A 454 -14.74 1.91 -9.95
N ASP A 455 -14.60 1.02 -8.97
CA ASP A 455 -15.67 0.07 -8.60
C ASP A 455 -16.91 0.84 -8.12
N PHE A 456 -16.72 1.80 -7.21
CA PHE A 456 -17.79 2.64 -6.68
C PHE A 456 -18.43 3.52 -7.76
N ILE A 457 -17.66 4.01 -8.74
CA ILE A 457 -18.17 4.74 -9.91
C ILE A 457 -19.05 3.81 -10.77
N GLY A 458 -18.53 2.63 -11.14
CA GLY A 458 -19.24 1.66 -11.98
C GLY A 458 -20.52 1.11 -11.33
N TRP A 459 -20.47 0.80 -10.03
CA TRP A 459 -21.63 0.35 -9.26
C TRP A 459 -22.73 1.43 -9.12
N ALA A 460 -22.38 2.71 -9.20
CA ALA A 460 -23.36 3.80 -9.26
C ALA A 460 -23.97 4.00 -10.66
N GLY A 461 -23.49 3.27 -11.68
CA GLY A 461 -23.86 3.49 -13.08
C GLY A 461 -23.28 4.80 -13.67
N ALA A 462 -22.21 5.32 -13.08
CA ALA A 462 -21.53 6.53 -13.54
C ALA A 462 -20.36 6.19 -14.51
N ASP A 463 -19.88 7.20 -15.24
CA ASP A 463 -18.82 7.05 -16.23
C ASP A 463 -17.46 6.76 -15.56
N THR A 464 -16.98 5.53 -15.69
CA THR A 464 -15.69 5.09 -15.13
C THR A 464 -14.47 5.67 -15.86
N SER A 465 -14.65 6.36 -16.98
CA SER A 465 -13.57 7.17 -17.59
C SER A 465 -13.39 8.54 -16.94
N ASP A 466 -14.37 9.02 -16.16
CA ASP A 466 -14.26 10.22 -15.33
C ASP A 466 -14.01 9.85 -13.85
N GLY A 467 -12.73 9.71 -13.50
CA GLY A 467 -12.29 9.47 -12.12
C GLY A 467 -12.71 10.54 -11.12
N SER A 468 -13.18 11.73 -11.55
CA SER A 468 -13.69 12.79 -10.67
C SER A 468 -15.11 12.52 -10.16
N GLN A 469 -15.84 11.56 -10.75
CA GLN A 469 -17.14 11.11 -10.24
C GLN A 469 -17.04 10.61 -8.80
N PHE A 470 -15.93 9.97 -8.40
CA PHE A 470 -15.71 9.51 -7.02
C PHE A 470 -15.76 10.64 -5.98
N TYR A 471 -15.32 11.84 -6.39
CA TYR A 471 -15.27 13.01 -5.51
C TYR A 471 -16.54 13.86 -5.52
N THR A 472 -17.40 13.69 -6.53
CA THR A 472 -18.47 14.66 -6.87
C THR A 472 -19.87 14.04 -6.95
N ASN A 473 -19.98 12.76 -7.27
CA ASN A 473 -21.24 12.06 -7.45
C ASN A 473 -21.77 11.52 -6.12
N SER A 474 -22.95 11.96 -5.70
CA SER A 474 -23.51 11.59 -4.39
C SER A 474 -23.80 10.09 -4.25
N ALA A 475 -24.18 9.39 -5.33
CA ALA A 475 -24.42 7.95 -5.28
C ALA A 475 -23.11 7.18 -5.02
N VAL A 476 -22.01 7.59 -5.66
CA VAL A 476 -20.67 7.02 -5.46
C VAL A 476 -20.17 7.26 -4.04
N ILE A 477 -20.39 8.47 -3.51
CA ILE A 477 -20.02 8.85 -2.13
C ILE A 477 -20.79 8.05 -1.08
N GLU A 478 -22.10 7.80 -1.27
CA GLU A 478 -22.87 6.98 -0.32
C GLU A 478 -22.54 5.48 -0.42
N LEU A 479 -22.20 4.97 -1.61
CA LEU A 479 -21.64 3.61 -1.76
C LEU A 479 -20.33 3.46 -0.97
N PHE A 480 -19.42 4.44 -1.10
CA PHE A 480 -18.14 4.42 -0.40
C PHE A 480 -18.30 4.50 1.12
N LYS A 481 -19.19 5.37 1.63
CA LYS A 481 -19.58 5.38 3.05
C LYS A 481 -20.19 4.05 3.51
N GLY A 482 -20.99 3.41 2.66
CA GLY A 482 -21.55 2.08 2.92
C GLY A 482 -20.48 1.03 3.17
N TYR A 483 -19.45 1.00 2.32
CA TYR A 483 -18.30 0.12 2.46
C TYR A 483 -17.47 0.42 3.72
N ILE A 484 -17.12 1.71 3.94
CA ILE A 484 -16.44 2.17 5.17
C ILE A 484 -17.18 1.70 6.41
N LYS A 485 -18.52 1.81 6.42
CA LYS A 485 -19.34 1.37 7.56
C LYS A 485 -19.23 -0.14 7.79
N VAL A 486 -19.29 -0.97 6.75
CA VAL A 486 -19.16 -2.44 6.88
C VAL A 486 -17.80 -2.78 7.49
N LEU A 487 -16.70 -2.27 6.92
CA LEU A 487 -15.36 -2.54 7.42
C LEU A 487 -15.16 -2.06 8.87
N LEU A 488 -15.44 -0.79 9.16
CA LEU A 488 -15.17 -0.21 10.49
C LEU A 488 -16.07 -0.78 11.60
N THR A 489 -17.28 -1.26 11.28
CA THR A 489 -18.20 -1.82 12.29
C THR A 489 -18.13 -3.34 12.44
N HIS A 490 -17.33 -4.03 11.61
CA HIS A 490 -17.00 -5.45 11.79
C HIS A 490 -16.30 -5.70 13.14
N VAL A 491 -16.58 -6.86 13.75
CA VAL A 491 -15.95 -7.32 14.99
C VAL A 491 -14.96 -8.40 14.65
N ASN A 492 -13.68 -8.11 14.86
CA ASN A 492 -12.58 -8.99 14.51
C ASN A 492 -12.66 -10.29 15.32
N GLN A 493 -12.72 -11.43 14.61
CA GLN A 493 -12.96 -12.73 15.23
C GLN A 493 -11.81 -13.23 16.14
N TYR A 494 -10.58 -12.74 15.90
CA TYR A 494 -9.39 -13.09 16.68
C TYR A 494 -9.12 -12.13 17.85
N THR A 495 -9.59 -10.88 17.80
CA THR A 495 -9.43 -9.91 18.91
C THR A 495 -10.68 -9.75 19.77
N GLY A 496 -11.87 -10.07 19.25
CA GLY A 496 -13.16 -9.73 19.85
C GLY A 496 -13.50 -8.23 19.83
N VAL A 497 -12.72 -7.39 19.13
CA VAL A 497 -12.86 -5.93 19.11
C VAL A 497 -13.37 -5.45 17.76
N ALA A 498 -14.25 -4.45 17.75
CA ALA A 498 -14.69 -3.82 16.50
C ALA A 498 -13.56 -3.00 15.87
N LEU A 499 -13.40 -2.99 14.55
CA LEU A 499 -12.23 -2.33 13.92
C LEU A 499 -12.14 -0.82 14.23
N LYS A 500 -13.29 -0.13 14.31
CA LYS A 500 -13.44 1.26 14.80
C LYS A 500 -12.99 1.52 16.25
N ASP A 501 -12.84 0.45 17.04
CA ASP A 501 -12.48 0.45 18.47
C ASP A 501 -11.12 -0.25 18.73
N ASP A 502 -10.45 -0.76 17.69
CA ASP A 502 -9.19 -1.50 17.83
C ASP A 502 -7.95 -0.57 17.82
N PRO A 503 -7.21 -0.45 18.94
CA PRO A 503 -6.03 0.43 19.02
C PRO A 503 -4.84 -0.05 18.17
N THR A 504 -4.89 -1.27 17.62
CA THR A 504 -3.87 -1.77 16.69
C THR A 504 -3.83 -0.95 15.42
N ILE A 505 -4.99 -0.45 14.96
CA ILE A 505 -5.07 0.46 13.82
C ILE A 505 -4.69 1.86 14.33
N LEU A 506 -3.76 2.51 13.65
CA LEU A 506 -3.28 3.88 13.93
C LEU A 506 -4.13 4.89 13.17
N ALA A 507 -4.29 4.69 11.87
CA ALA A 507 -5.07 5.56 11.00
C ALA A 507 -5.87 4.81 9.94
N TRP A 508 -7.03 5.40 9.63
CA TRP A 508 -7.75 5.15 8.39
C TRP A 508 -7.33 6.21 7.36
N GLU A 509 -6.97 5.79 6.17
CA GLU A 509 -6.49 6.66 5.08
C GLU A 509 -7.57 6.72 3.99
N THR A 510 -7.96 7.91 3.51
CA THR A 510 -9.20 8.01 2.70
C THR A 510 -9.12 7.35 1.32
N GLY A 511 -7.91 7.03 0.86
CA GLY A 511 -7.59 6.11 -0.22
C GLY A 511 -6.09 6.10 -0.49
N ASN A 512 -5.60 5.12 -1.25
CA ASN A 512 -4.24 5.11 -1.76
C ASN A 512 -4.08 6.12 -2.92
N GLU A 513 -3.00 6.89 -2.91
CA GLU A 513 -2.59 7.85 -3.96
C GLU A 513 -3.70 8.74 -4.55
N LEU A 514 -4.67 9.20 -3.75
CA LEU A 514 -5.80 9.95 -4.28
C LEU A 514 -5.38 11.29 -4.89
N GLY A 515 -5.46 11.35 -6.23
CA GLY A 515 -4.93 12.46 -7.04
C GLY A 515 -3.84 12.00 -8.02
N GLY A 516 -3.16 10.88 -7.75
CA GLY A 516 -2.01 10.35 -8.49
C GLY A 516 -0.79 11.27 -8.45
N TYR A 517 0.35 10.76 -8.92
CA TYR A 517 1.67 11.37 -8.73
C TYR A 517 1.71 12.90 -8.87
N MET A 518 2.21 13.56 -7.81
CA MET A 518 2.24 15.02 -7.65
C MET A 518 0.90 15.71 -7.94
N LEU A 519 -0.20 15.09 -7.50
CA LEU A 519 -1.59 15.52 -7.71
C LEU A 519 -1.98 15.69 -9.19
N GLY A 520 -1.36 14.94 -10.11
CA GLY A 520 -1.51 15.08 -11.56
C GLY A 520 -2.93 14.88 -12.10
N GLY A 521 -3.72 14.00 -11.46
CA GLY A 521 -5.15 13.79 -11.72
C GLY A 521 -6.07 14.79 -11.02
N GLY A 522 -5.51 15.77 -10.31
CA GLY A 522 -6.22 16.77 -9.51
C GLY A 522 -6.43 16.32 -8.06
N ALA A 523 -6.09 17.21 -7.13
CA ALA A 523 -6.21 16.95 -5.70
C ALA A 523 -7.67 16.66 -5.27
N PRO A 524 -7.91 15.72 -4.33
CA PRO A 524 -9.23 15.47 -3.77
C PRO A 524 -9.84 16.76 -3.21
N PRO A 525 -11.10 17.10 -3.55
CA PRO A 525 -11.72 18.35 -3.10
C PRO A 525 -11.86 18.42 -1.58
N ALA A 526 -11.49 19.56 -0.98
CA ALA A 526 -11.55 19.76 0.48
C ALA A 526 -12.93 19.44 1.10
N SER A 527 -14.01 19.66 0.34
CA SER A 527 -15.38 19.30 0.71
C SER A 527 -15.61 17.79 0.79
N TRP A 528 -15.06 17.02 -0.15
CA TRP A 528 -15.12 15.56 -0.18
C TRP A 528 -14.26 14.98 0.95
N THR A 529 -13.00 15.40 1.06
CA THR A 529 -12.07 14.92 2.12
C THR A 529 -12.63 15.23 3.50
N LYS A 530 -13.25 16.42 3.69
CA LYS A 530 -13.98 16.75 4.92
C LYS A 530 -15.20 15.87 5.16
N SER A 531 -15.96 15.52 4.13
CA SER A 531 -17.12 14.63 4.22
C SER A 531 -16.71 13.23 4.71
N ILE A 532 -15.72 12.62 4.05
CA ILE A 532 -15.23 11.27 4.37
C ILE A 532 -14.52 11.25 5.74
N ALA A 533 -13.61 12.18 6.01
CA ALA A 533 -12.94 12.25 7.32
C ALA A 533 -13.91 12.52 8.48
N THR A 534 -14.98 13.31 8.27
CA THR A 534 -16.03 13.48 9.28
C THR A 534 -16.84 12.20 9.47
N TYR A 535 -17.12 11.45 8.41
CA TYR A 535 -17.83 10.17 8.48
C TYR A 535 -17.01 9.11 9.24
N ILE A 536 -15.72 8.93 8.89
CA ILE A 536 -14.80 8.03 9.59
C ILE A 536 -14.76 8.38 11.09
N LYS A 537 -14.51 9.66 11.44
CA LYS A 537 -14.49 10.14 12.84
C LYS A 537 -15.84 10.02 13.58
N SER A 538 -16.95 9.76 12.88
CA SER A 538 -18.27 9.49 13.50
C SER A 538 -18.49 8.00 13.82
N LEU A 539 -17.75 7.11 13.15
CA LEU A 539 -17.73 5.66 13.44
C LEU A 539 -16.59 5.31 14.40
N ALA A 540 -15.40 5.86 14.12
CA ALA A 540 -14.11 5.59 14.75
C ALA A 540 -13.52 6.89 15.32
N PRO A 541 -14.02 7.39 16.47
CA PRO A 541 -13.61 8.70 17.01
C PRO A 541 -12.18 8.72 17.55
N ASN A 542 -11.64 7.56 17.92
CA ASN A 542 -10.32 7.42 18.55
C ASN A 542 -9.16 7.28 17.55
N HIS A 543 -9.41 6.69 16.38
CA HIS A 543 -8.42 6.55 15.30
C HIS A 543 -8.01 7.87 14.70
N LEU A 544 -6.77 7.96 14.20
CA LEU A 544 -6.33 9.07 13.35
C LEU A 544 -6.92 8.91 11.93
N VAL A 545 -6.92 10.00 11.15
CA VAL A 545 -7.31 9.96 9.74
C VAL A 545 -6.22 10.61 8.89
N ALA A 546 -5.73 9.89 7.89
CA ALA A 546 -4.87 10.41 6.83
C ALA A 546 -5.72 10.84 5.62
N ASP A 547 -5.31 11.87 4.90
CA ASP A 547 -5.97 12.25 3.64
C ASP A 547 -5.72 11.23 2.53
N GLY A 548 -4.52 10.65 2.44
CA GLY A 548 -4.21 9.62 1.44
C GLY A 548 -4.05 10.19 0.03
N SER A 549 -3.45 11.38 -0.06
CA SER A 549 -3.05 11.98 -1.33
C SER A 549 -1.61 11.63 -1.67
N ASP A 550 -1.36 11.47 -2.97
CA ASP A 550 -0.02 11.46 -3.55
C ASP A 550 0.26 12.89 -4.06
N GLY A 551 1.29 13.52 -3.50
CA GLY A 551 1.54 14.96 -3.56
C GLY A 551 0.93 15.75 -2.40
N LEU A 552 1.80 16.46 -1.68
CA LEU A 552 1.53 17.70 -0.96
C LEU A 552 1.73 18.88 -1.94
N THR A 553 2.87 18.86 -2.64
CA THR A 553 3.27 19.77 -3.71
C THR A 553 2.95 19.19 -5.09
N ASN A 554 2.44 20.01 -6.01
CA ASN A 554 2.16 19.59 -7.39
C ASN A 554 3.35 19.79 -8.35
N TYR A 555 3.20 19.36 -9.61
CA TYR A 555 4.19 19.53 -10.69
C TYR A 555 4.67 20.98 -10.96
N ASN A 556 3.87 22.01 -10.64
CA ASN A 556 4.31 23.41 -10.75
C ASN A 556 5.22 23.83 -9.59
N GLY A 557 5.24 23.04 -8.52
CA GLY A 557 5.83 23.42 -7.24
C GLY A 557 4.89 24.23 -6.33
N ASP A 558 3.56 24.13 -6.50
CA ASP A 558 2.59 24.77 -5.63
C ASP A 558 2.05 23.78 -4.58
N LEU A 559 1.77 24.25 -3.35
CA LEU A 559 0.96 23.52 -2.38
C LEU A 559 -0.46 23.35 -2.94
N ALA A 560 -0.84 22.11 -3.28
CA ALA A 560 -2.11 21.83 -3.95
C ALA A 560 -2.96 20.75 -3.25
N ASN A 561 -2.37 19.97 -2.33
CA ASN A 561 -3.11 19.10 -1.44
C ASN A 561 -4.14 19.92 -0.63
N THR A 562 -5.36 19.42 -0.53
CA THR A 562 -6.43 20.10 0.21
C THR A 562 -6.64 19.56 1.63
N GLY A 563 -6.14 18.35 1.90
CA GLY A 563 -6.20 17.67 3.18
C GLY A 563 -5.53 18.46 4.30
N VAL A 564 -4.45 19.21 4.03
CA VAL A 564 -3.83 20.16 4.97
C VAL A 564 -4.84 21.07 5.68
N GLY A 565 -5.87 21.56 4.97
CA GLY A 565 -6.88 22.48 5.50
C GLY A 565 -8.06 21.79 6.23
N VAL A 566 -8.19 20.46 6.13
CA VAL A 566 -9.37 19.73 6.63
C VAL A 566 -9.23 19.41 8.12
N SER A 567 -10.06 20.01 8.96
CA SER A 567 -9.98 19.88 10.45
C SER A 567 -10.30 18.50 11.03
N LYS A 568 -10.65 17.50 10.21
CA LYS A 568 -10.86 16.10 10.60
C LYS A 568 -9.80 15.13 10.07
N VAL A 569 -8.85 15.63 9.27
CA VAL A 569 -7.63 14.92 8.85
C VAL A 569 -6.51 15.27 9.84
N ASP A 570 -5.86 14.27 10.41
CA ASP A 570 -4.78 14.40 11.39
C ASP A 570 -3.39 14.22 10.75
N LEU A 571 -3.29 13.32 9.78
CA LEU A 571 -2.06 13.00 9.04
C LEU A 571 -2.18 13.52 7.61
N VAL A 572 -1.07 13.98 7.03
CA VAL A 572 -0.96 14.39 5.63
C VAL A 572 0.12 13.54 4.95
N THR A 573 -0.18 12.99 3.77
CA THR A 573 0.72 12.08 3.03
C THR A 573 1.40 12.74 1.83
N ASP A 574 2.55 12.19 1.46
CA ASP A 574 3.16 12.31 0.13
C ASP A 574 3.98 11.04 -0.20
N HIS A 575 4.24 10.76 -1.48
CA HIS A 575 4.87 9.55 -2.01
C HIS A 575 6.12 9.92 -2.86
N PHE A 576 7.21 9.17 -2.72
CA PHE A 576 8.52 9.57 -3.27
C PHE A 576 9.15 8.52 -4.21
N TYR A 577 8.78 8.60 -5.49
CA TYR A 577 9.31 7.76 -6.56
C TYR A 577 9.98 8.60 -7.67
N PRO A 578 11.32 8.75 -7.68
CA PRO A 578 12.30 8.30 -6.68
C PRO A 578 12.35 9.24 -5.45
N ALA A 579 13.28 9.00 -4.52
CA ALA A 579 13.55 9.91 -3.41
C ALA A 579 14.02 11.30 -3.89
N LEU A 580 13.23 12.35 -3.63
CA LEU A 580 13.47 13.73 -4.09
C LEU A 580 13.70 14.69 -2.90
N GLN A 581 14.97 14.99 -2.62
CA GLN A 581 15.38 15.89 -1.53
C GLN A 581 14.72 17.27 -1.62
N TRP A 582 14.71 17.88 -2.80
CA TRP A 582 14.15 19.22 -3.03
C TRP A 582 12.63 19.28 -2.76
N LEU A 583 11.94 18.17 -2.97
CA LEU A 583 10.50 18.03 -2.74
C LEU A 583 10.26 17.88 -1.23
N LEU A 584 10.97 16.97 -0.57
CA LEU A 584 10.91 16.77 0.88
C LEU A 584 11.20 18.05 1.69
N GLU A 585 12.24 18.82 1.32
CA GLU A 585 12.56 20.12 1.94
C GLU A 585 11.43 21.15 1.75
N LYS A 586 10.75 21.11 0.60
CA LYS A 586 9.65 22.01 0.25
C LYS A 586 8.37 21.64 1.00
N ASP A 587 8.11 20.36 1.16
CA ASP A 587 6.98 19.83 1.92
C ASP A 587 7.15 20.04 3.43
N GLN A 588 8.38 19.90 3.93
CA GLN A 588 8.78 20.37 5.26
C GLN A 588 8.52 21.89 5.40
N GLY A 589 8.84 22.66 4.36
CA GLY A 589 8.54 24.10 4.26
C GLY A 589 7.05 24.41 4.39
N TRP A 590 6.18 23.74 3.63
CA TRP A 590 4.73 23.91 3.72
C TRP A 590 4.18 23.50 5.10
N MET A 591 4.58 22.33 5.60
CA MET A 591 4.10 21.78 6.87
C MET A 591 4.64 22.52 8.10
N SER A 592 5.67 23.35 7.97
CA SER A 592 6.27 24.13 9.08
C SER A 592 5.27 24.97 9.87
N SER A 593 4.19 25.43 9.21
CA SER A 593 3.11 26.22 9.82
C SER A 593 1.83 25.41 10.10
N VAL A 594 1.79 24.13 9.69
CA VAL A 594 0.59 23.28 9.76
C VAL A 594 0.64 22.44 11.03
N ALA A 595 -0.36 22.62 11.91
CA ALA A 595 -0.52 21.80 13.10
C ALA A 595 -1.11 20.41 12.78
N LYS A 596 -0.38 19.63 11.96
CA LYS A 596 -0.68 18.24 11.54
C LYS A 596 0.60 17.43 11.40
N ASN A 597 0.49 16.12 11.55
CA ASN A 597 1.62 15.22 11.31
C ASN A 597 1.75 14.93 9.82
N PHE A 598 3.00 14.79 9.34
CA PHE A 598 3.31 14.33 7.99
C PHE A 598 3.83 12.90 8.05
N PHE A 599 3.56 12.09 7.03
CA PHE A 599 4.38 10.89 6.80
C PHE A 599 4.52 10.62 5.30
N ILE A 600 5.69 10.13 4.92
CA ILE A 600 5.91 9.58 3.59
C ILE A 600 5.19 8.23 3.55
N GLY A 601 4.14 8.15 2.73
CA GLY A 601 3.29 6.96 2.61
C GLY A 601 4.00 5.81 1.89
N GLU A 602 4.81 6.15 0.88
CA GLU A 602 5.66 5.23 0.11
C GLU A 602 6.92 5.96 -0.37
N MET A 603 8.04 5.23 -0.52
CA MET A 603 9.28 5.78 -1.09
C MET A 603 10.16 4.70 -1.74
N ASP A 604 10.91 5.11 -2.77
CA ASP A 604 12.08 4.38 -3.26
C ASP A 604 13.18 4.32 -2.17
N TRP A 605 13.29 3.17 -1.51
CA TRP A 605 14.38 2.85 -0.58
C TRP A 605 15.60 2.21 -1.28
N THR A 606 15.50 1.90 -2.58
CA THR A 606 16.56 1.23 -3.36
C THR A 606 17.66 2.21 -3.75
N GLY A 607 17.29 3.45 -4.08
CA GLY A 607 18.19 4.44 -4.69
C GLY A 607 18.70 4.00 -6.08
N GLN A 608 18.00 3.05 -6.72
CA GLN A 608 18.35 2.52 -8.05
C GLN A 608 17.48 3.12 -9.17
N LYS A 609 16.43 3.87 -8.84
CA LYS A 609 15.53 4.52 -9.81
C LYS A 609 15.89 6.00 -10.08
N GLY A 610 17.10 6.41 -9.73
CA GLY A 610 17.55 7.80 -9.77
C GLY A 610 17.20 8.54 -8.48
N GLY A 611 16.93 9.84 -8.58
CA GLY A 611 16.63 10.70 -7.43
C GLY A 611 17.87 11.17 -6.68
N SER A 612 17.74 11.26 -5.36
CA SER A 612 18.69 11.88 -4.42
C SER A 612 19.42 10.82 -3.60
N ASP A 613 20.54 11.17 -2.96
CA ASP A 613 21.17 10.28 -1.98
C ASP A 613 20.23 10.00 -0.79
N LEU A 614 20.03 8.72 -0.50
CA LEU A 614 19.16 8.27 0.58
C LEU A 614 19.67 8.63 1.96
N HIS A 615 20.99 8.80 2.19
CA HIS A 615 21.48 9.22 3.50
C HIS A 615 21.06 10.66 3.82
N THR A 616 21.14 11.55 2.84
CA THR A 616 20.68 12.94 2.91
C THR A 616 19.16 12.98 3.10
N PHE A 617 18.41 12.17 2.34
CA PHE A 617 16.96 12.05 2.45
C PHE A 617 16.52 11.57 3.85
N TYR A 618 17.07 10.44 4.33
CA TYR A 618 16.82 9.91 5.67
C TYR A 618 17.23 10.88 6.79
N SER A 619 18.35 11.60 6.64
CA SER A 619 18.78 12.62 7.61
C SER A 619 17.81 13.80 7.69
N THR A 620 17.22 14.19 6.55
CA THR A 620 16.21 15.26 6.48
C THR A 620 14.93 14.86 7.19
N ILE A 621 14.44 13.64 6.93
CA ILE A 621 13.31 13.04 7.66
C ILE A 621 13.61 12.98 9.16
N GLU A 622 14.78 12.47 9.56
CA GLU A 622 15.18 12.39 10.98
C GLU A 622 15.15 13.76 11.68
N SER A 623 15.62 14.81 11.02
CA SER A 623 15.59 16.19 11.54
C SER A 623 14.17 16.76 11.72
N TRP A 624 13.23 16.32 10.90
CA TRP A 624 11.85 16.80 10.91
C TRP A 624 11.00 16.02 11.92
N GLU A 625 11.02 16.42 13.19
CA GLU A 625 10.31 15.74 14.30
C GLU A 625 8.84 15.33 14.01
N GLY A 626 8.12 16.15 13.24
CA GLY A 626 6.73 15.94 12.85
C GLY A 626 6.53 15.06 11.61
N SER A 627 7.53 14.26 11.22
CA SER A 627 7.49 13.35 10.06
C SER A 627 7.65 11.87 10.42
N GLY A 628 7.06 11.00 9.60
CA GLY A 628 7.34 9.56 9.52
C GLY A 628 7.75 9.13 8.10
N SER A 629 8.22 7.88 7.95
CA SER A 629 8.66 7.34 6.66
C SER A 629 8.31 5.86 6.47
N MET A 630 7.72 5.53 5.32
CA MET A 630 7.34 4.17 4.97
C MET A 630 7.89 3.77 3.61
N MET A 631 8.57 2.63 3.55
CA MET A 631 9.14 2.09 2.31
C MET A 631 8.10 1.26 1.55
N TRP A 632 8.31 1.07 0.25
CA TRP A 632 7.60 0.09 -0.55
C TRP A 632 8.61 -0.89 -1.17
N SER A 633 8.47 -2.21 -1.12
CA SER A 633 7.51 -3.05 -0.36
C SER A 633 8.23 -4.25 0.26
N VAL A 634 7.60 -5.00 1.18
CA VAL A 634 8.22 -6.18 1.83
C VAL A 634 7.51 -7.49 1.45
N PHE A 635 8.33 -8.50 1.14
CA PHE A 635 7.90 -9.89 0.93
C PHE A 635 8.78 -10.85 1.73
N GLY A 636 8.16 -11.95 2.16
CA GLY A 636 8.78 -13.08 2.87
C GLY A 636 8.80 -14.34 2.00
N HIS A 637 8.79 -15.50 2.66
CA HIS A 637 8.85 -16.80 2.01
C HIS A 637 7.46 -17.37 1.66
N ASP A 638 7.47 -18.53 1.00
CA ASP A 638 6.32 -19.43 0.89
C ASP A 638 5.97 -20.11 2.23
N ASN A 639 4.87 -20.88 2.25
CA ASN A 639 4.38 -21.57 3.45
C ASN A 639 5.34 -22.63 4.02
N TYR A 640 6.31 -23.09 3.23
CA TYR A 640 7.30 -24.10 3.59
C TYR A 640 8.66 -23.45 3.95
N CYS A 641 8.74 -22.13 3.87
CA CYS A 641 9.96 -21.35 3.99
C CYS A 641 11.07 -21.80 3.01
N CYS A 642 10.68 -22.30 1.83
CA CYS A 642 11.60 -22.87 0.85
C CYS A 642 12.09 -21.85 -0.17
N ASN A 643 11.18 -21.00 -0.66
CA ASN A 643 11.43 -19.95 -1.63
C ASN A 643 10.90 -18.61 -1.12
N TYR A 644 11.38 -17.50 -1.66
CA TYR A 644 10.70 -16.21 -1.53
C TYR A 644 9.44 -16.18 -2.42
N VAL A 645 8.40 -15.45 -2.00
CA VAL A 645 7.26 -15.18 -2.88
C VAL A 645 7.62 -14.01 -3.80
N ASP A 646 7.88 -14.31 -5.07
CA ASP A 646 8.28 -13.33 -6.09
C ASP A 646 7.24 -12.21 -6.27
N HIS A 647 7.66 -10.97 -6.01
CA HIS A 647 7.04 -9.75 -6.53
C HIS A 647 8.12 -8.92 -7.25
N ASN A 648 7.78 -8.30 -8.37
CA ASN A 648 8.76 -7.62 -9.24
C ASN A 648 8.24 -6.29 -9.82
N ASP A 649 7.94 -5.38 -8.90
CA ASP A 649 7.90 -3.92 -9.09
C ASP A 649 9.32 -3.31 -9.25
N GLY A 650 10.36 -4.07 -8.91
CA GLY A 650 11.74 -3.60 -8.81
C GLY A 650 12.00 -2.70 -7.60
N TYR A 651 11.14 -2.75 -6.57
CA TYR A 651 11.29 -2.14 -5.25
C TYR A 651 11.16 -3.17 -4.10
N THR A 652 10.72 -4.40 -4.39
CA THR A 652 10.49 -5.46 -3.40
C THR A 652 11.73 -5.82 -2.57
N LEU A 653 11.60 -5.75 -1.24
CA LEU A 653 12.56 -6.27 -0.27
C LEU A 653 12.20 -7.70 0.14
N MET A 654 12.93 -8.68 -0.41
CA MET A 654 12.97 -10.05 0.09
C MET A 654 13.89 -10.11 1.32
N TYR A 655 13.36 -10.31 2.52
CA TYR A 655 14.14 -10.16 3.76
C TYR A 655 14.69 -11.50 4.31
N PRO A 656 15.97 -11.58 4.77
CA PRO A 656 16.99 -10.52 4.83
C PRO A 656 17.90 -10.45 3.58
N ASN A 657 17.70 -11.33 2.60
CA ASN A 657 18.64 -11.53 1.49
C ASN A 657 18.69 -10.36 0.49
N GLY A 658 17.70 -9.46 0.52
CA GLY A 658 17.67 -8.18 -0.19
C GLY A 658 17.76 -8.27 -1.71
N ASN A 659 17.57 -9.43 -2.33
CA ASN A 659 17.84 -9.74 -3.75
C ASN A 659 19.33 -9.63 -4.14
N THR A 660 19.99 -8.51 -3.84
CA THR A 660 21.38 -8.21 -4.22
C THR A 660 22.19 -7.64 -3.04
N GLN A 661 23.53 -7.67 -3.13
CA GLN A 661 24.39 -7.07 -2.10
C GLN A 661 24.18 -5.55 -1.95
N THR A 662 23.89 -4.85 -3.05
CA THR A 662 23.57 -3.42 -3.05
C THR A 662 22.31 -3.15 -2.23
N LEU A 663 21.23 -3.87 -2.54
CA LEU A 663 19.94 -3.71 -1.86
C LEU A 663 19.98 -4.20 -0.41
N ARG A 664 20.73 -5.26 -0.05
CA ARG A 664 21.01 -5.60 1.37
C ARG A 664 21.65 -4.42 2.13
N THR A 665 22.54 -3.69 1.47
CA THR A 665 23.20 -2.51 2.06
C THR A 665 22.20 -1.36 2.25
N GLN A 666 21.29 -1.15 1.31
CA GLN A 666 20.21 -0.16 1.44
C GLN A 666 19.19 -0.52 2.54
N ALA A 667 18.79 -1.80 2.63
CA ALA A 667 17.94 -2.29 3.70
C ALA A 667 18.57 -2.09 5.09
N TRP A 668 19.90 -2.24 5.19
CA TRP A 668 20.65 -1.93 6.41
C TRP A 668 20.65 -0.43 6.74
N TYR A 669 20.81 0.46 5.76
CA TYR A 669 20.68 1.91 5.99
C TYR A 669 19.27 2.32 6.40
N LEU A 670 18.24 1.78 5.74
CA LEU A 670 16.82 1.98 6.04
C LEU A 670 16.47 1.52 7.46
N MET A 671 16.90 0.31 7.85
CA MET A 671 16.76 -0.19 9.22
C MET A 671 17.42 0.78 10.22
N ARG A 672 18.65 1.23 9.94
CA ARG A 672 19.34 2.18 10.83
C ARG A 672 18.63 3.52 10.93
N HIS A 673 17.97 3.98 9.86
CA HIS A 673 17.10 5.16 9.86
C HIS A 673 15.88 4.94 10.78
N TRP A 674 15.13 3.85 10.60
CA TRP A 674 13.94 3.55 11.43
C TRP A 674 14.26 3.33 12.92
N TYR A 675 15.40 2.71 13.25
CA TYR A 675 15.87 2.63 14.64
C TYR A 675 16.13 4.03 15.23
N ARG A 676 16.85 4.92 14.50
CA ARG A 676 17.09 6.31 14.97
C ARG A 676 15.80 7.12 15.09
N MET A 677 14.86 6.97 14.16
CA MET A 677 13.52 7.58 14.20
C MET A 677 12.71 7.20 15.45
N ARG A 678 12.99 6.02 16.03
CA ARG A 678 12.39 5.53 17.28
C ARG A 678 13.23 5.80 18.53
N GLY A 679 14.35 6.52 18.42
CA GLY A 679 15.29 6.75 19.53
C GLY A 679 16.07 5.50 19.96
N LEU A 680 16.10 4.45 19.14
CA LEU A 680 16.76 3.17 19.43
C LEU A 680 18.18 3.13 18.85
N THR A 681 19.11 2.48 19.55
CA THR A 681 20.44 2.14 19.02
C THR A 681 20.30 1.14 17.87
N PRO A 682 20.73 1.47 16.64
CA PRO A 682 20.63 0.53 15.52
C PRO A 682 21.56 -0.67 15.67
N PRO A 683 21.13 -1.89 15.28
CA PRO A 683 22.01 -3.05 15.28
C PRO A 683 23.09 -2.96 14.20
N ASN A 684 24.16 -3.74 14.39
CA ASN A 684 25.32 -3.75 13.49
C ASN A 684 25.10 -4.54 12.20
N ALA A 685 24.10 -5.42 12.16
CA ALA A 685 23.67 -6.19 10.99
C ALA A 685 22.13 -6.21 10.93
N LEU A 686 21.57 -6.64 9.79
CA LEU A 686 20.14 -6.97 9.71
C LEU A 686 19.84 -8.15 10.66
N PRO A 687 18.88 -8.03 11.59
CA PRO A 687 18.46 -9.14 12.43
C PRO A 687 17.94 -10.33 11.61
N ALA A 688 18.10 -11.56 12.11
CA ALA A 688 17.44 -12.69 11.49
C ALA A 688 15.93 -12.68 11.81
N VAL A 689 15.12 -13.25 10.92
CA VAL A 689 13.71 -13.57 11.18
C VAL A 689 13.60 -15.08 11.04
N ALA A 690 13.01 -15.76 12.02
CA ALA A 690 12.77 -17.19 11.90
C ALA A 690 11.64 -17.47 10.90
N CYS A 691 11.80 -18.49 10.06
CA CYS A 691 10.74 -19.00 9.20
C CYS A 691 10.64 -20.53 9.42
N PRO A 692 9.43 -21.07 9.69
CA PRO A 692 8.17 -20.37 9.89
C PRO A 692 8.16 -19.59 11.21
N GLN A 693 7.44 -18.47 11.26
CA GLN A 693 7.08 -17.86 12.54
C GLN A 693 6.07 -18.75 13.27
N PRO A 694 6.22 -18.93 14.60
CA PRO A 694 5.41 -19.84 15.39
C PRO A 694 3.94 -19.49 15.33
N GLU A 695 3.09 -20.51 15.46
CA GLU A 695 1.66 -20.33 15.63
C GLU A 695 1.39 -19.45 16.86
N LEU A 696 0.54 -18.44 16.67
CA LEU A 696 0.00 -17.66 17.78
C LEU A 696 -1.28 -18.36 18.23
N LEU A 697 -1.48 -18.49 19.54
CA LEU A 697 -2.74 -18.95 20.12
C LEU A 697 -3.63 -17.74 20.46
N PRO A 698 -4.96 -17.78 20.17
CA PRO A 698 -5.94 -16.71 20.46
C PRO A 698 -5.85 -16.11 21.87
#